data_AF-A0A4D9DJP6-F1
#
_entry.id   AF-A0A4D9DJP6-F1
#
_cell.length_a   1.000
_cell.length_b   1.000
_cell.length_c   1.000
_cell.angle_alpha   90.00
_cell.angle_beta   90.00
_cell.angle_gamma   90.00
#
_symmetry.space_group_name_H-M   'P 1'
#
loop_
_entity.id
_entity.type
_entity.pdbx_description
1 polymer ?
#
loop_
_entity_poly.entity_id
_entity_poly.type
_entity_poly.pdbx_seq_one_letter_code
_entity_poly.pdbx_strand_id
1 'polypeptide(L)'
;MAKTVTDLLLETLEELGKDDLKRFKWKLKEIKVKHQYNNIPWGKLETARPVDVAKELLNYYGEHYRVEVTIQVLRSSHRRDLADRLTKATQADVINLELESVMPQSPEPGETDGSNQEQESNMQQMPASFKKRRRTFQGILFKLKLKKYRSRKLTLRDLQKISPESLKDWSAQTLGDLPWHFLRKVMALNGMTRNTSLGHGELEDEAVSEDEEELDIEDDFFSLNDTCTSDSLHPLDVLCAVLLCSDSFLQQEILSRMSMCQFALPLLLPALDTPKGILMLWAMRDIVRKWRPHSLAESRGFREESLVLTKMPTISFVRLGSCSFSKSSLLNEVLSPSQQYHDFFIHRDMESGNVPREIADGLVEISWYFPNGSKNSDLFSEPIAVTNLHGDIESHQLQFSFLMKVSTLMIIFVERLSEREYALLLSLKEAGTKLYFMLSSEAEKSKDMLGFLKKLVLDLKLSKSHVLFKQSTTNQAQLVKKLRSTIGRITKFPHRCVTMENMAETARELGIQVDEDCEECQSASKCVKEITAEIKDVAKYKREMLRLQGDLGKTVAKVEKELCRMRKPRTAYLEKYESELKEKLVALHKEKNQWDLTDGLVQFISGIACLSQVERCYFLKWMKLSLDHITRGNLASLQAEYKEKCKTSESDPQELAELGKLISARSLGSEHFMHTGKYPLKSKLGPIM
;
A
#
# COMPACT_ATOMS: atom_id res chain seq x y z
N MET A 1 4.09 54.70 30.88
CA MET A 1 4.68 53.64 30.06
C MET A 1 3.58 52.61 29.82
N ALA A 2 3.31 52.24 28.56
CA ALA A 2 2.31 51.20 28.26
C ALA A 2 2.81 49.86 28.82
N LYS A 3 1.97 49.15 29.59
CA LYS A 3 2.32 47.82 30.13
C LYS A 3 2.42 46.85 28.95
N THR A 4 3.52 46.11 28.83
CA THR A 4 3.64 45.11 27.76
C THR A 4 2.86 43.84 28.12
N VAL A 5 2.52 43.02 27.11
CA VAL A 5 1.86 41.72 27.33
C VAL A 5 2.68 40.80 28.26
N THR A 6 4.01 40.95 28.26
CA THR A 6 4.90 40.22 29.17
C THR A 6 4.73 40.68 30.62
N ASP A 7 4.57 41.99 30.86
CA ASP A 7 4.37 42.55 32.19
C ASP A 7 3.01 42.14 32.76
N LEU A 8 1.97 42.11 31.92
CA LEU A 8 0.63 41.66 32.29
C LEU A 8 0.59 40.17 32.68
N LEU A 9 1.32 39.32 31.96
CA LEU A 9 1.44 37.90 32.31
C LEU A 9 2.22 37.69 33.60
N LEU A 10 3.28 38.45 33.81
CA LEU A 10 4.10 38.38 35.01
C LEU A 10 3.32 38.82 36.25
N GLU A 11 2.61 39.95 36.18
CA GLU A 11 1.71 40.44 37.23
C GLU A 11 0.63 39.38 37.56
N THR A 12 0.04 38.77 36.53
CA THR A 12 -0.96 37.70 36.70
C THR A 12 -0.39 36.45 37.39
N LEU A 13 0.85 36.06 37.07
CA LEU A 13 1.51 34.90 37.66
C LEU A 13 2.06 35.18 39.07
N GLU A 14 2.37 36.44 39.40
CA GLU A 14 2.77 36.87 40.75
C GLU A 14 1.59 36.96 41.73
N GLU A 15 0.39 37.27 41.23
CA GLU A 15 -0.86 37.22 42.00
C GLU A 15 -1.31 35.76 42.32
N LEU A 16 -0.67 34.74 41.73
CA LEU A 16 -0.88 33.35 42.12
C LEU A 16 -0.11 33.05 43.41
N GLY A 17 -0.84 32.71 44.47
CA GLY A 17 -0.24 32.19 45.70
C GLY A 17 0.59 30.92 45.46
N LYS A 18 1.45 30.54 46.40
CA LYS A 18 2.39 29.40 46.23
C LYS A 18 1.71 28.10 45.81
N ASP A 19 0.54 27.81 46.38
CA ASP A 19 -0.23 26.58 46.08
C ASP A 19 -0.93 26.65 44.71
N ASP A 20 -1.46 27.81 44.34
CA ASP A 20 -2.08 28.05 43.04
C ASP A 20 -1.04 27.99 41.91
N LEU A 21 0.14 28.56 42.13
CA LEU A 21 1.25 28.50 41.18
C LEU A 21 1.73 27.05 41.00
N LYS A 22 1.78 26.25 42.06
CA LYS A 22 2.11 24.82 41.97
C LYS A 22 1.09 24.07 41.11
N ARG A 23 -0.22 24.33 41.31
CA ARG A 23 -1.29 23.75 40.48
C ARG A 23 -1.22 24.22 39.03
N PHE A 24 -0.96 25.51 38.81
CA PHE A 24 -0.79 26.10 37.48
C PHE A 24 0.31 25.38 36.69
N LYS A 25 1.49 25.17 37.30
CA LYS A 25 2.59 24.43 36.68
C LYS A 25 2.23 22.98 36.33
N TRP A 26 1.56 22.27 37.24
CA TRP A 26 1.09 20.90 36.97
C TRP A 26 0.12 20.85 35.80
N LYS A 27 -0.82 21.81 35.72
CA LYS A 27 -1.77 21.90 34.60
C LYS A 27 -1.14 22.36 33.29
N LEU A 28 -0.11 23.20 33.35
CA LEU A 28 0.67 23.59 32.18
C LEU A 28 1.42 22.41 31.54
N LYS A 29 1.82 21.40 32.33
CA LYS A 29 2.40 20.15 31.81
C LYS A 29 1.36 19.27 31.10
N GLU A 30 0.13 19.25 31.61
CA GLU A 30 -0.95 18.35 31.14
C GLU A 30 -1.79 18.93 30.00
N ILE A 31 -1.68 20.23 29.72
CA ILE A 31 -2.51 20.90 28.73
C ILE A 31 -2.21 20.39 27.31
N LYS A 32 -3.26 20.29 26.49
CA LYS A 32 -3.14 19.99 25.06
C LYS A 32 -2.82 21.28 24.31
N VAL A 33 -1.61 21.39 23.77
CA VAL A 33 -1.18 22.53 22.94
C VAL A 33 -1.42 22.26 21.44
N LYS A 34 -1.42 23.31 20.61
CA LYS A 34 -1.54 23.21 19.14
C LYS A 34 -0.37 22.40 18.57
N HIS A 35 -0.60 21.69 17.46
CA HIS A 35 0.30 20.66 16.91
C HIS A 35 1.73 21.13 16.54
N GLN A 36 1.95 22.44 16.43
CA GLN A 36 3.26 23.03 16.14
C GLN A 36 4.08 23.37 17.39
N TYR A 37 3.51 23.21 18.59
CA TYR A 37 4.17 23.50 19.87
C TYR A 37 4.30 22.25 20.72
N ASN A 38 5.34 22.22 21.56
CA ASN A 38 5.58 21.15 22.52
C ASN A 38 5.31 21.63 23.95
N ASN A 39 4.87 20.72 24.83
CA ASN A 39 4.69 21.06 26.24
C ASN A 39 6.04 21.36 26.91
N ILE A 40 6.05 22.34 27.82
CA ILE A 40 7.23 22.72 28.58
C ILE A 40 7.64 21.53 29.49
N PRO A 41 8.90 21.05 29.43
CA PRO A 41 9.36 19.94 30.27
C PRO A 41 9.24 20.23 31.77
N TRP A 42 8.79 19.23 32.54
CA TRP A 42 8.56 19.38 33.99
C TRP A 42 9.80 19.86 34.77
N GLY A 43 10.99 19.39 34.40
CA GLY A 43 12.24 19.77 35.06
C GLY A 43 12.54 21.27 34.99
N LYS A 44 11.99 21.99 34.00
CA LYS A 44 12.09 23.46 33.90
C LYS A 44 11.01 24.20 34.71
N LEU A 45 9.89 23.54 35.01
CA LEU A 45 8.77 24.15 35.75
C LEU A 45 8.83 23.89 37.26
N GLU A 46 9.46 22.80 37.69
CA GLU A 46 9.45 22.32 39.06
C GLU A 46 9.91 23.38 40.08
N THR A 47 11.06 24.02 39.84
CA THR A 47 11.65 25.04 40.72
C THR A 47 11.47 26.48 40.21
N ALA A 48 10.82 26.68 39.05
CA ALA A 48 10.68 27.99 38.40
C ALA A 48 9.87 29.01 39.23
N ARG A 49 10.32 30.26 39.35
CA ARG A 49 9.50 31.35 39.93
C ARG A 49 8.53 31.91 38.89
N PRO A 50 7.52 32.72 39.25
CA PRO A 50 6.58 33.32 38.29
C PRO A 50 7.25 33.94 37.06
N VAL A 51 8.34 34.67 37.29
CA VAL A 51 9.16 35.29 36.24
C VAL A 51 9.79 34.27 35.29
N ASP A 52 10.26 33.14 35.83
CA ASP A 52 10.88 32.08 35.03
C ASP A 52 9.81 31.32 34.22
N VAL A 53 8.62 31.12 34.80
CA VAL A 53 7.47 30.54 34.08
C VAL A 53 7.01 31.45 32.93
N ALA A 54 6.95 32.76 33.14
CA ALA A 54 6.60 33.73 32.09
C ALA A 54 7.59 33.70 30.91
N LYS A 55 8.89 33.53 31.20
CA LYS A 55 9.94 33.39 30.18
C LYS A 55 9.83 32.07 29.42
N GLU A 56 9.61 30.95 30.11
CA GLU A 56 9.44 29.66 29.44
C GLU A 56 8.19 29.64 28.57
N LEU A 57 7.09 30.27 29.01
CA LEU A 57 5.89 30.46 28.20
C LEU A 57 6.17 31.24 26.90
N LEU A 58 6.99 32.29 26.97
CA LEU A 58 7.42 33.04 25.78
C LEU A 58 8.31 32.19 24.86
N ASN A 59 9.30 31.49 25.42
CA ASN A 59 10.24 30.70 24.63
C ASN A 59 9.57 29.54 23.89
N TYR A 60 8.58 28.88 24.52
CA TYR A 60 7.92 27.70 23.94
C TYR A 60 6.70 28.04 23.10
N TYR A 61 5.97 29.10 23.42
CA TYR A 61 4.70 29.41 22.78
C TYR A 61 4.69 30.75 22.03
N GLY A 62 5.76 31.53 22.05
CA GLY A 62 5.83 32.83 21.36
C GLY A 62 4.91 33.89 21.97
N GLU A 63 4.93 35.11 21.40
CA GLU A 63 4.28 36.28 22.02
C GLU A 63 2.75 36.19 22.10
N HIS A 64 2.12 35.67 21.05
CA HIS A 64 0.66 35.63 20.93
C HIS A 64 0.06 34.38 21.59
N TYR A 65 0.64 33.20 21.34
CA TYR A 65 0.01 31.95 21.78
C TYR A 65 0.24 31.66 23.27
N ARG A 66 1.28 32.22 23.90
CA ARG A 66 1.48 32.11 25.36
C ARG A 66 0.32 32.66 26.19
N VAL A 67 -0.35 33.70 25.71
CA VAL A 67 -1.49 34.33 26.41
C VAL A 67 -2.69 33.38 26.39
N GLU A 68 -3.01 32.80 25.23
CA GLU A 68 -4.08 31.82 25.05
C GLU A 68 -3.87 30.60 25.94
N VAL A 69 -2.65 30.06 25.95
CA VAL A 69 -2.26 28.93 26.82
C VAL A 69 -2.40 29.31 28.30
N THR A 70 -1.94 30.49 28.71
CA THR A 70 -2.02 30.94 30.11
C THR A 70 -3.47 31.07 30.58
N ILE A 71 -4.35 31.67 29.78
CA ILE A 71 -5.79 31.80 30.07
C ILE A 71 -6.42 30.41 30.22
N GLN A 72 -6.10 29.48 29.32
CA GLN A 72 -6.64 28.13 29.36
C GLN A 72 -6.18 27.38 30.62
N VAL A 73 -4.90 27.50 31.00
CA VAL A 73 -4.38 26.88 32.23
C VAL A 73 -4.99 27.51 33.48
N LEU A 74 -5.14 28.84 33.55
CA LEU A 74 -5.79 29.53 34.68
C LEU A 74 -7.24 29.07 34.89
N ARG A 75 -7.99 28.90 33.78
CA ARG A 75 -9.36 28.35 33.83
C ARG A 75 -9.39 26.92 34.34
N SER A 76 -8.42 26.09 33.95
CA SER A 76 -8.27 24.71 34.42
C SER A 76 -7.71 24.59 35.85
N SER A 77 -7.16 25.67 36.42
CA SER A 77 -6.62 25.72 37.79
C SER A 77 -7.54 26.48 38.77
N HIS A 78 -8.81 26.70 38.40
CA HIS A 78 -9.86 27.34 39.21
C HIS A 78 -9.66 28.83 39.55
N ARG A 79 -8.70 29.52 38.92
CA ARG A 79 -8.51 30.98 39.01
C ARG A 79 -9.14 31.70 37.81
N ARG A 80 -10.46 31.60 37.70
CA ARG A 80 -11.24 32.24 36.61
C ARG A 80 -11.21 33.77 36.70
N ASP A 81 -11.10 34.30 37.92
CA ASP A 81 -10.92 35.72 38.22
C ASP A 81 -9.71 36.32 37.47
N LEU A 82 -8.56 35.65 37.52
CA LEU A 82 -7.34 36.08 36.85
C LEU A 82 -7.41 35.84 35.34
N ALA A 83 -8.00 34.73 34.91
CA ALA A 83 -8.18 34.42 33.50
C ALA A 83 -9.03 35.48 32.78
N ASP A 84 -10.12 35.92 33.41
CA ASP A 84 -11.04 36.90 32.82
C ASP A 84 -10.46 38.32 32.87
N ARG A 85 -9.67 38.66 33.90
CA ARG A 85 -8.88 39.91 33.93
C ARG A 85 -7.83 39.94 32.83
N LEU A 86 -7.09 38.85 32.65
CA LEU A 86 -6.08 38.73 31.60
C LEU A 86 -6.71 38.82 30.21
N THR A 87 -7.86 38.15 30.00
CA THR A 87 -8.61 38.21 28.74
C THR A 87 -9.04 39.65 28.43
N LYS A 88 -9.61 40.37 29.40
CA LYS A 88 -10.05 41.77 29.24
C LYS A 88 -8.88 42.72 28.98
N ALA A 89 -7.75 42.54 29.68
CA ALA A 89 -6.55 43.35 29.46
C ALA A 89 -5.95 43.13 28.06
N THR A 90 -5.97 41.89 27.56
CA THR A 90 -5.44 41.56 26.23
C THR A 90 -6.39 41.94 25.08
N GLN A 91 -7.70 42.01 25.32
CA GLN A 91 -8.68 42.50 24.33
C GLN A 91 -8.64 44.03 24.16
N ALA A 92 -8.18 44.77 25.17
CA ALA A 92 -7.99 46.22 25.06
C ALA A 92 -6.83 46.61 24.13
N ASP A 93 -5.80 45.75 23.98
CA ASP A 93 -4.67 45.98 23.06
C ASP A 93 -4.97 45.57 21.60
N VAL A 94 -5.94 44.68 21.36
CA VAL A 94 -6.33 44.24 20.00
C VAL A 94 -7.10 45.33 19.23
N ILE A 95 -7.78 46.25 19.93
CA ILE A 95 -8.56 47.34 19.31
C ILE A 95 -7.64 48.40 18.63
N ASN A 96 -6.36 48.49 19.01
CA ASN A 96 -5.41 49.45 18.41
C ASN A 96 -4.62 48.90 17.22
N LEU A 97 -4.76 47.62 16.85
CA LEU A 97 -4.03 47.01 15.73
C LEU A 97 -4.92 46.63 14.53
N GLU A 98 -6.25 46.74 14.63
CA GLU A 98 -7.19 46.44 13.54
C GLU A 98 -7.62 47.65 12.70
N LEU A 99 -7.03 48.85 12.90
CA LEU A 99 -7.41 50.05 12.14
C LEU A 99 -6.47 50.46 11.00
N GLU A 100 -5.39 49.73 10.73
CA GLU A 100 -4.56 49.95 9.54
C GLU A 100 -4.31 48.64 8.77
N SER A 101 -5.31 48.17 8.04
CA SER A 101 -5.10 47.47 6.75
C SER A 101 -6.41 47.14 6.05
N VAL A 102 -7.02 48.16 5.46
CA VAL A 102 -7.98 47.96 4.35
C VAL A 102 -7.50 48.75 3.14
N MET A 103 -7.17 47.99 2.09
CA MET A 103 -7.04 48.33 0.66
C MET A 103 -5.66 48.70 0.07
N PRO A 104 -5.40 48.37 -1.22
CA PRO A 104 -4.24 47.56 -1.63
C PRO A 104 -3.36 48.22 -2.70
N GLN A 105 -2.04 47.96 -2.75
CA GLN A 105 -1.22 48.14 -3.96
C GLN A 105 0.03 47.20 -4.04
N SER A 106 0.08 46.47 -5.17
CA SER A 106 1.19 45.94 -5.99
C SER A 106 2.49 45.35 -5.39
N PRO A 107 2.97 44.19 -5.90
CA PRO A 107 4.22 43.55 -5.46
C PRO A 107 5.43 43.89 -6.34
N GLU A 108 6.64 43.93 -5.74
CA GLU A 108 7.94 43.42 -6.25
C GLU A 108 9.03 43.60 -5.16
N PRO A 109 10.18 42.87 -5.15
CA PRO A 109 10.39 41.43 -5.44
C PRO A 109 11.36 40.72 -4.44
N GLY A 110 11.28 39.37 -4.36
CA GLY A 110 12.30 38.44 -3.82
C GLY A 110 12.18 38.10 -2.31
N GLU A 111 12.22 36.85 -1.82
CA GLU A 111 12.61 35.55 -2.37
C GLU A 111 11.57 34.47 -2.02
N THR A 112 11.20 33.67 -3.01
CA THR A 112 10.19 32.60 -2.96
C THR A 112 10.78 31.25 -2.63
N ASP A 113 10.13 30.51 -1.73
CA ASP A 113 10.28 29.07 -1.55
C ASP A 113 9.62 28.34 -2.74
N GLY A 114 10.45 27.69 -3.57
CA GLY A 114 10.21 27.42 -4.99
C GLY A 114 9.35 26.22 -5.37
N SER A 115 8.59 25.58 -4.47
CA SER A 115 7.96 24.28 -4.79
C SER A 115 6.51 24.32 -5.30
N ASN A 116 5.78 25.44 -5.14
CA ASN A 116 4.37 25.54 -5.58
C ASN A 116 4.14 26.44 -6.81
N GLN A 117 5.06 27.34 -7.16
CA GLN A 117 4.89 28.23 -8.32
C GLN A 117 5.38 27.62 -9.65
N GLU A 118 6.34 26.69 -9.62
CA GLU A 118 6.78 25.96 -10.82
C GLU A 118 5.70 25.00 -11.37
N GLN A 119 4.76 24.56 -10.53
CA GLN A 119 3.65 23.72 -10.99
C GLN A 119 2.54 24.52 -11.71
N GLU A 120 2.33 25.79 -11.37
CA GLU A 120 1.29 26.62 -12.00
C GLU A 120 1.73 27.26 -13.33
N SER A 121 3.00 27.64 -13.47
CA SER A 121 3.55 28.18 -14.72
C SER A 121 3.63 27.14 -15.85
N ASN A 122 3.81 25.86 -15.50
CA ASN A 122 3.76 24.73 -16.44
C ASN A 122 2.33 24.31 -16.84
N MET A 123 1.27 24.89 -16.23
CA MET A 123 -0.11 24.48 -16.49
C MET A 123 -0.67 25.01 -17.82
N GLN A 124 -0.14 26.09 -18.39
CA GLN A 124 -0.70 26.64 -19.63
C GLN A 124 -0.45 25.73 -20.84
N GLN A 125 0.63 24.94 -20.87
CA GLN A 125 1.00 24.04 -21.96
C GLN A 125 0.43 22.61 -21.87
N MET A 126 -0.29 22.27 -20.79
CA MET A 126 -0.83 20.92 -20.59
C MET A 126 -2.11 20.65 -21.41
N PRO A 127 -2.35 19.41 -21.90
CA PRO A 127 -3.54 19.05 -22.67
C PRO A 127 -4.85 19.36 -21.94
N ALA A 128 -5.86 19.86 -22.66
CA ALA A 128 -7.17 20.21 -22.10
C ALA A 128 -7.88 19.01 -21.44
N SER A 129 -7.71 17.80 -22.00
CA SER A 129 -8.23 16.55 -21.45
C SER A 129 -7.68 16.24 -20.05
N PHE A 130 -6.39 16.49 -19.82
CA PHE A 130 -5.73 16.31 -18.54
C PHE A 130 -6.25 17.32 -17.49
N LYS A 131 -6.39 18.60 -17.87
CA LYS A 131 -6.95 19.64 -16.98
C LYS A 131 -8.37 19.29 -16.52
N LYS A 132 -9.22 18.80 -17.43
CA LYS A 132 -10.59 18.33 -17.10
C LYS A 132 -10.53 17.19 -16.08
N ARG A 133 -9.70 16.17 -16.34
CA ARG A 133 -9.57 14.99 -15.47
C ARG A 133 -9.06 15.36 -14.06
N ARG A 134 -8.09 16.26 -13.96
CA ARG A 134 -7.58 16.77 -12.67
C ARG A 134 -8.68 17.48 -11.86
N ARG A 135 -9.54 18.28 -12.51
CA ARG A 135 -10.69 18.94 -11.85
C ARG A 135 -11.70 17.91 -11.35
N THR A 136 -12.05 16.91 -12.17
CA THR A 136 -12.92 15.80 -11.75
C THR A 136 -12.33 15.07 -10.56
N PHE A 137 -11.02 14.79 -10.58
CA PHE A 137 -10.34 14.16 -9.46
C PHE A 137 -10.41 14.97 -8.16
N GLN A 138 -10.22 16.30 -8.23
CA GLN A 138 -10.42 17.17 -7.06
C GLN A 138 -11.87 17.16 -6.54
N GLY A 139 -12.85 17.01 -7.43
CA GLY A 139 -14.26 16.81 -7.09
C GLY A 139 -14.49 15.52 -6.31
N ILE A 140 -13.94 14.40 -6.76
CA ILE A 140 -14.04 13.11 -6.06
C ILE A 140 -13.37 13.17 -4.68
N LEU A 141 -12.20 13.80 -4.58
CA LEU A 141 -11.52 13.96 -3.29
C LEU A 141 -12.31 14.83 -2.30
N PHE A 142 -13.12 15.76 -2.81
CA PHE A 142 -14.07 16.50 -1.98
C PHE A 142 -15.19 15.58 -1.47
N LYS A 143 -15.85 14.85 -2.39
CA LYS A 143 -16.93 13.89 -2.06
C LYS A 143 -16.47 12.86 -1.02
N LEU A 144 -15.24 12.33 -1.17
CA LEU A 144 -14.62 11.34 -0.30
C LEU A 144 -13.97 11.92 0.98
N LYS A 145 -14.00 13.25 1.20
CA LYS A 145 -13.32 13.93 2.33
C LYS A 145 -11.81 13.62 2.44
N LEU A 146 -11.15 13.36 1.31
CA LEU A 146 -9.72 12.98 1.23
C LEU A 146 -8.77 14.15 0.93
N LYS A 147 -9.27 15.36 0.66
CA LYS A 147 -8.44 16.54 0.31
C LYS A 147 -7.26 16.78 1.27
N LYS A 148 -7.48 16.63 2.58
CA LYS A 148 -6.46 16.81 3.63
C LYS A 148 -5.27 15.83 3.52
N TYR A 149 -5.46 14.69 2.85
CA TYR A 149 -4.43 13.66 2.71
C TYR A 149 -3.60 13.80 1.43
N ARG A 150 -3.77 14.89 0.68
CA ARG A 150 -2.87 15.18 -0.45
C ARG A 150 -1.47 15.54 -0.01
N SER A 151 -1.35 16.44 0.97
CA SER A 151 -0.06 16.87 1.52
C SER A 151 0.43 15.91 2.60
N ARG A 152 -0.43 15.55 3.55
CA ARG A 152 -0.05 14.72 4.70
C ARG A 152 0.13 13.23 4.38
N LYS A 153 -0.59 12.71 3.38
CA LYS A 153 -0.78 11.28 3.07
C LYS A 153 -1.42 10.46 4.21
N LEU A 154 -2.19 9.44 3.85
CA LEU A 154 -2.71 8.42 4.76
C LEU A 154 -1.59 7.44 5.10
N THR A 155 -1.44 7.13 6.38
CA THR A 155 -0.40 6.20 6.85
C THR A 155 -1.02 4.99 7.53
N LEU A 156 -0.26 3.89 7.67
CA LEU A 156 -0.68 2.72 8.45
C LEU A 156 -1.07 3.08 9.90
N ARG A 157 -0.42 4.09 10.48
CA ARG A 157 -0.73 4.57 11.83
C ARG A 157 -2.12 5.18 11.91
N ASP A 158 -2.60 5.82 10.84
CA ASP A 158 -3.95 6.37 10.81
C ASP A 158 -5.01 5.27 10.74
N LEU A 159 -4.70 4.14 10.09
CA LEU A 159 -5.58 2.97 10.01
C LEU A 159 -5.61 2.14 11.30
N GLN A 160 -4.48 2.06 12.01
CA GLN A 160 -4.34 1.29 13.26
C GLN A 160 -4.82 2.03 14.51
N LYS A 161 -5.27 3.29 14.39
CA LYS A 161 -5.83 4.05 15.52
C LYS A 161 -7.13 3.40 15.98
N ILE A 162 -7.12 2.85 17.18
CA ILE A 162 -8.32 2.34 17.84
C ILE A 162 -9.18 3.56 18.21
N SER A 163 -10.35 3.63 17.60
CA SER A 163 -11.36 4.64 17.89
C SER A 163 -12.70 3.93 18.19
N PRO A 164 -13.66 4.56 18.90
CA PRO A 164 -14.98 3.97 19.15
C PRO A 164 -15.66 3.48 17.86
N GLU A 165 -15.37 4.16 16.76
CA GLU A 165 -15.81 3.85 15.42
C GLU A 165 -15.19 2.57 14.82
N SER A 166 -14.11 2.05 15.39
CA SER A 166 -13.40 0.86 14.92
C SER A 166 -13.97 -0.46 15.47
N LEU A 167 -14.96 -0.39 16.37
CA LEU A 167 -15.54 -1.53 17.10
C LEU A 167 -16.92 -1.99 16.57
N LYS A 168 -17.52 -1.26 15.63
CA LYS A 168 -18.81 -1.63 15.00
C LYS A 168 -18.57 -2.12 13.57
N ASP A 169 -19.33 -3.12 13.13
CA ASP A 169 -19.36 -3.54 11.73
C ASP A 169 -19.99 -2.38 10.92
N TRP A 170 -19.16 -1.66 10.19
CA TRP A 170 -19.55 -0.39 9.59
C TRP A 170 -20.04 -0.59 8.15
N SER A 171 -21.31 -0.31 7.90
CA SER A 171 -21.82 0.03 6.57
C SER A 171 -21.51 1.50 6.27
N ALA A 172 -21.13 1.82 5.03
CA ALA A 172 -20.88 3.20 4.64
C ALA A 172 -22.23 3.94 4.56
N GLN A 173 -22.37 5.02 5.33
CA GLN A 173 -23.59 5.83 5.36
C GLN A 173 -23.47 7.08 4.47
N THR A 174 -22.25 7.61 4.32
CA THR A 174 -21.96 8.74 3.43
C THR A 174 -20.83 8.41 2.47
N LEU A 175 -20.77 9.13 1.34
CA LEU A 175 -19.64 9.04 0.39
C LEU A 175 -18.28 9.30 1.06
N GLY A 176 -18.24 10.11 2.12
CA GLY A 176 -17.01 10.37 2.88
C GLY A 176 -16.49 9.18 3.69
N ASP A 177 -17.33 8.18 3.93
CA ASP A 177 -16.99 6.99 4.71
C ASP A 177 -16.43 5.87 3.84
N LEU A 178 -16.70 5.89 2.53
CA LEU A 178 -16.26 4.88 1.55
C LEU A 178 -14.74 4.59 1.61
N PRO A 179 -13.83 5.57 1.74
CA PRO A 179 -12.39 5.28 1.84
C PRO A 179 -12.07 4.44 3.07
N TRP A 180 -12.67 4.76 4.23
CA TRP A 180 -12.44 4.05 5.48
C TRP A 180 -13.10 2.68 5.49
N HIS A 181 -14.30 2.57 4.90
CA HIS A 181 -14.99 1.31 4.69
C HIS A 181 -14.15 0.36 3.85
N PHE A 182 -13.67 0.82 2.69
CA PHE A 182 -12.77 0.08 1.81
C PHE A 182 -11.49 -0.37 2.55
N LEU A 183 -10.79 0.57 3.20
CA LEU A 183 -9.54 0.28 3.89
C LEU A 183 -9.73 -0.77 4.99
N ARG A 184 -10.76 -0.64 5.83
CA ARG A 184 -11.01 -1.59 6.93
C ARG A 184 -11.40 -2.97 6.41
N LYS A 185 -12.27 -3.04 5.39
CA LYS A 185 -12.66 -4.32 4.78
C LYS A 185 -11.51 -5.01 4.06
N VAL A 186 -10.65 -4.27 3.35
CA VAL A 186 -9.39 -4.79 2.77
C VAL A 186 -8.55 -5.42 3.88
N MET A 187 -8.33 -4.72 5.00
CA MET A 187 -7.50 -5.23 6.08
C MET A 187 -8.11 -6.46 6.77
N ALA A 188 -9.45 -6.53 6.84
CA ALA A 188 -10.19 -7.67 7.36
C ALA A 188 -10.30 -8.84 6.36
N LEU A 189 -9.74 -8.71 5.15
CA LEU A 189 -9.83 -9.70 4.07
C LEU A 189 -11.27 -10.06 3.67
N ASN A 190 -12.18 -9.09 3.75
CA ASN A 190 -13.60 -9.31 3.48
C ASN A 190 -13.86 -9.37 1.95
N GLY A 191 -14.63 -10.34 1.47
CA GLY A 191 -15.02 -10.44 0.05
C GLY A 191 -15.82 -9.23 -0.47
N MET A 192 -16.60 -8.60 0.41
CA MET A 192 -17.46 -7.43 0.11
C MET A 192 -16.71 -6.09 0.11
N THR A 193 -15.38 -6.11 0.01
CA THR A 193 -14.55 -4.91 0.10
C THR A 193 -14.76 -3.92 -1.05
N ARG A 194 -15.09 -4.43 -2.24
CA ARG A 194 -15.28 -3.62 -3.45
C ARG A 194 -16.71 -3.09 -3.59
N ASN A 195 -17.57 -3.33 -2.60
CA ASN A 195 -18.91 -2.77 -2.59
C ASN A 195 -18.87 -1.31 -2.10
N THR A 196 -19.49 -0.43 -2.87
CA THR A 196 -19.63 1.00 -2.57
C THR A 196 -21.09 1.44 -2.39
N SER A 197 -22.03 0.48 -2.31
CA SER A 197 -23.41 0.79 -1.94
C SER A 197 -23.43 1.38 -0.53
N LEU A 198 -24.17 2.47 -0.39
CA LEU A 198 -24.41 3.05 0.92
C LEU A 198 -25.50 2.22 1.59
N GLY A 199 -25.27 1.82 2.83
CA GLY A 199 -26.24 1.03 3.57
C GLY A 199 -27.42 1.92 3.95
N HIS A 200 -28.49 1.92 3.16
CA HIS A 200 -29.81 2.19 3.72
C HIS A 200 -30.03 1.11 4.79
N GLY A 201 -30.36 1.53 6.01
CA GLY A 201 -30.46 0.62 7.15
C GLY A 201 -31.16 -0.67 6.75
N GLU A 202 -30.55 -1.80 7.09
CA GLU A 202 -31.19 -3.11 6.98
C GLU A 202 -32.60 -2.95 7.58
N LEU A 203 -33.63 -2.95 6.74
CA LEU A 203 -34.98 -3.21 7.21
C LEU A 203 -34.86 -4.61 7.78
N GLU A 204 -34.75 -4.67 9.11
CA GLU A 204 -34.89 -5.91 9.86
C GLU A 204 -36.14 -6.61 9.32
N ASP A 205 -35.99 -7.88 8.95
CA ASP A 205 -37.06 -8.74 8.47
C ASP A 205 -38.31 -8.59 9.35
N GLU A 206 -39.25 -7.71 8.94
CA GLU A 206 -40.63 -7.86 9.33
C GLU A 206 -41.10 -9.11 8.60
N ALA A 207 -41.20 -10.19 9.37
CA ALA A 207 -41.80 -11.43 8.97
C ALA A 207 -43.07 -11.12 8.17
N VAL A 208 -43.03 -11.42 6.87
CA VAL A 208 -44.22 -11.44 6.03
C VAL A 208 -45.11 -12.54 6.59
N SER A 209 -46.07 -12.15 7.43
CA SER A 209 -47.26 -12.94 7.67
C SER A 209 -48.01 -12.98 6.34
N GLU A 210 -48.14 -14.18 5.78
CA GLU A 210 -49.07 -14.49 4.70
C GLU A 210 -50.49 -14.28 5.24
N ASP A 211 -51.01 -13.06 5.13
CA ASP A 211 -52.45 -12.81 5.14
C ASP A 211 -52.83 -12.33 3.74
N GLU A 212 -53.62 -13.16 3.06
CA GLU A 212 -54.23 -12.86 1.77
C GLU A 212 -55.20 -11.68 1.93
N GLU A 213 -54.76 -10.48 1.55
CA GLU A 213 -55.68 -9.40 1.19
C GLU A 213 -55.48 -9.06 -0.30
N GLU A 214 -56.49 -9.43 -1.10
CA GLU A 214 -56.66 -8.95 -2.47
C GLU A 214 -56.70 -7.41 -2.45
N LEU A 215 -55.71 -6.76 -3.07
CA LEU A 215 -55.77 -5.32 -3.33
C LEU A 215 -55.59 -5.04 -4.82
N ASP A 216 -56.56 -4.28 -5.31
CA ASP A 216 -56.82 -3.89 -6.69
C ASP A 216 -55.57 -3.41 -7.44
N ILE A 217 -55.41 -3.97 -8.64
CA ILE A 217 -54.53 -3.47 -9.68
C ILE A 217 -55.20 -2.23 -10.28
N GLU A 218 -54.89 -1.03 -9.77
CA GLU A 218 -55.03 0.18 -10.58
C GLU A 218 -54.17 1.35 -10.02
N ASP A 219 -53.28 1.83 -10.89
CA ASP A 219 -52.75 3.20 -10.99
C ASP A 219 -51.45 3.67 -10.29
N ASP A 220 -50.55 2.78 -9.83
CA ASP A 220 -49.22 3.23 -9.32
C ASP A 220 -47.98 2.50 -9.89
N PHE A 221 -48.11 1.83 -11.04
CA PHE A 221 -47.01 1.05 -11.65
C PHE A 221 -45.89 1.89 -12.29
N PHE A 222 -46.02 3.22 -12.33
CA PHE A 222 -45.07 4.13 -13.00
C PHE A 222 -44.35 5.12 -12.06
N SER A 223 -44.52 5.00 -10.74
CA SER A 223 -43.86 5.89 -9.77
C SER A 223 -42.56 5.35 -9.16
N LEU A 224 -42.12 4.14 -9.53
CA LEU A 224 -40.76 3.63 -9.29
C LEU A 224 -39.74 4.24 -10.29
N ASN A 225 -39.82 5.56 -10.52
CA ASN A 225 -38.72 6.29 -11.15
C ASN A 225 -37.64 6.52 -10.10
N ASP A 226 -36.64 5.64 -10.14
CA ASP A 226 -35.21 6.00 -10.10
C ASP A 226 -34.83 7.04 -9.03
N THR A 227 -35.27 6.84 -7.79
CA THR A 227 -34.71 7.58 -6.66
C THR A 227 -33.38 6.94 -6.29
N CYS A 228 -32.31 7.68 -6.58
CA CYS A 228 -30.98 7.59 -6.00
C CYS A 228 -29.89 6.80 -6.77
N THR A 229 -29.73 7.02 -8.08
CA THR A 229 -28.43 6.78 -8.75
C THR A 229 -27.40 7.90 -8.51
N SER A 230 -27.73 8.98 -7.79
CA SER A 230 -26.85 10.13 -7.57
C SER A 230 -25.79 9.96 -6.49
N ASP A 231 -25.93 8.99 -5.57
CA ASP A 231 -25.12 8.92 -4.35
C ASP A 231 -24.13 7.75 -4.29
N SER A 232 -23.82 7.12 -5.43
CA SER A 232 -22.81 6.05 -5.51
C SER A 232 -21.60 6.46 -6.35
N LEU A 233 -20.43 5.94 -5.98
CA LEU A 233 -19.17 6.13 -6.71
C LEU A 233 -18.67 4.79 -7.20
N HIS A 234 -18.07 4.74 -8.39
CA HIS A 234 -17.53 3.48 -8.89
C HIS A 234 -16.37 3.01 -7.98
N PRO A 235 -16.29 1.72 -7.59
CA PRO A 235 -15.28 1.24 -6.65
C PRO A 235 -13.83 1.50 -7.09
N LEU A 236 -13.55 1.45 -8.40
CA LEU A 236 -12.21 1.78 -8.93
C LEU A 236 -11.85 3.25 -8.76
N ASP A 237 -12.82 4.16 -8.74
CA ASP A 237 -12.56 5.58 -8.48
C ASP A 237 -12.17 5.78 -7.00
N VAL A 238 -12.88 5.11 -6.09
CA VAL A 238 -12.52 5.08 -4.66
C VAL A 238 -11.12 4.50 -4.48
N LEU A 239 -10.80 3.38 -5.13
CA LEU A 239 -9.48 2.76 -5.09
C LEU A 239 -8.37 3.70 -5.59
N CYS A 240 -8.55 4.33 -6.75
CA CYS A 240 -7.57 5.28 -7.29
C CYS A 240 -7.37 6.48 -6.35
N ALA A 241 -8.44 7.02 -5.79
CA ALA A 241 -8.38 8.14 -4.85
C ALA A 241 -7.67 7.77 -3.54
N VAL A 242 -7.97 6.60 -2.98
CA VAL A 242 -7.33 6.08 -1.76
C VAL A 242 -5.83 5.87 -1.98
N LEU A 243 -5.43 5.21 -3.08
CA LEU A 243 -4.02 4.96 -3.37
C LEU A 243 -3.23 6.26 -3.55
N LEU A 244 -3.74 7.23 -4.32
CA LEU A 244 -3.06 8.52 -4.52
C LEU A 244 -2.98 9.38 -3.25
N CYS A 245 -3.88 9.15 -2.28
CA CYS A 245 -3.87 9.81 -0.98
C CYS A 245 -3.11 9.03 0.10
N SER A 246 -2.57 7.84 -0.20
CA SER A 246 -1.84 7.00 0.75
C SER A 246 -0.33 7.14 0.60
N ASP A 247 0.41 6.92 1.70
CA ASP A 247 1.86 6.77 1.66
C ASP A 247 2.26 5.43 1.01
N SER A 248 3.53 5.32 0.62
CA SER A 248 4.06 4.16 -0.11
C SER A 248 3.96 2.85 0.67
N PHE A 249 4.02 2.90 2.00
CA PHE A 249 3.92 1.72 2.87
C PHE A 249 2.47 1.26 3.03
N LEU A 250 1.51 2.18 3.17
CA LEU A 250 0.09 1.86 3.20
C LEU A 250 -0.38 1.33 1.84
N GLN A 251 0.08 1.93 0.72
CA GLN A 251 -0.18 1.39 -0.62
C GLN A 251 0.27 -0.07 -0.73
N GLN A 252 1.45 -0.40 -0.22
CA GLN A 252 1.97 -1.76 -0.23
C GLN A 252 1.12 -2.73 0.60
N GLU A 253 0.67 -2.31 1.79
CA GLU A 253 -0.22 -3.11 2.62
C GLU A 253 -1.59 -3.32 1.93
N ILE A 254 -2.18 -2.27 1.36
CA ILE A 254 -3.46 -2.35 0.64
C ILE A 254 -3.35 -3.39 -0.49
N LEU A 255 -2.34 -3.27 -1.35
CA LEU A 255 -2.18 -4.18 -2.49
C LEU A 255 -1.85 -5.62 -2.03
N SER A 256 -1.09 -5.79 -0.95
CA SER A 256 -0.84 -7.10 -0.35
C SER A 256 -2.14 -7.77 0.11
N ARG A 257 -2.99 -7.04 0.83
CA ARG A 257 -4.30 -7.53 1.31
C ARG A 257 -5.28 -7.79 0.17
N MET A 258 -5.36 -6.89 -0.82
CA MET A 258 -6.14 -7.11 -2.03
C MET A 258 -5.71 -8.38 -2.77
N SER A 259 -4.40 -8.66 -2.80
CA SER A 259 -3.89 -9.91 -3.36
C SER A 259 -4.39 -11.11 -2.57
N MET A 260 -4.37 -11.07 -1.25
CA MET A 260 -4.92 -12.15 -0.41
C MET A 260 -6.40 -12.42 -0.70
N CYS A 261 -7.19 -11.37 -0.98
CA CYS A 261 -8.59 -11.47 -1.44
C CYS A 261 -8.75 -11.94 -2.90
N GLN A 262 -7.66 -12.24 -3.60
CA GLN A 262 -7.64 -12.62 -5.03
C GLN A 262 -8.24 -11.54 -5.95
N PHE A 263 -8.15 -10.26 -5.57
CA PHE A 263 -8.57 -9.17 -6.45
C PHE A 263 -7.45 -8.81 -7.45
N ALA A 264 -7.86 -8.27 -8.59
CA ALA A 264 -6.93 -7.61 -9.48
C ALA A 264 -6.32 -6.37 -8.78
N LEU A 265 -5.04 -6.12 -9.05
CA LEU A 265 -4.26 -5.06 -8.42
C LEU A 265 -4.01 -3.92 -9.42
N PRO A 266 -4.02 -2.65 -9.00
CA PRO A 266 -3.61 -1.53 -9.84
C PRO A 266 -2.14 -1.63 -10.25
N LEU A 267 -1.87 -2.02 -11.50
CA LEU A 267 -0.52 -2.03 -12.07
C LEU A 267 -0.08 -0.61 -12.45
N LEU A 268 -0.95 0.11 -13.16
CA LEU A 268 -0.67 1.45 -13.68
C LEU A 268 -1.85 2.37 -13.36
N LEU A 269 -1.63 3.35 -12.49
CA LEU A 269 -2.64 4.35 -12.14
C LEU A 269 -2.84 5.33 -13.31
N PRO A 270 -4.09 5.79 -13.52
CA PRO A 270 -4.38 6.79 -14.54
C PRO A 270 -3.65 8.10 -14.25
N ALA A 271 -3.35 8.85 -15.31
CA ALA A 271 -2.73 10.18 -15.21
C ALA A 271 -3.71 11.21 -14.60
N LEU A 272 -3.76 11.25 -13.27
CA LEU A 272 -4.66 12.11 -12.48
C LEU A 272 -3.93 13.30 -11.85
N ASP A 273 -2.79 13.03 -11.23
CA ASP A 273 -1.95 14.05 -10.57
C ASP A 273 -0.83 14.53 -11.46
N THR A 274 -0.17 13.60 -12.13
CA THR A 274 0.90 13.85 -13.08
C THR A 274 0.41 13.47 -14.48
N PRO A 275 0.90 14.16 -15.53
CA PRO A 275 0.51 13.84 -16.91
C PRO A 275 1.01 12.46 -17.36
N LYS A 276 1.95 11.87 -16.62
CA LYS A 276 2.55 10.57 -16.87
C LYS A 276 2.13 9.67 -15.72
N GLY A 277 1.27 8.68 -15.96
CA GLY A 277 0.70 7.80 -14.92
C GLY A 277 1.77 7.12 -14.05
N ILE A 278 1.33 6.44 -12.99
CA ILE A 278 2.23 5.85 -11.98
C ILE A 278 2.15 4.32 -12.02
N LEU A 279 3.28 3.66 -12.30
CA LEU A 279 3.45 2.22 -12.20
C LEU A 279 3.69 1.84 -10.73
N MET A 280 2.87 0.93 -10.21
CA MET A 280 2.86 0.52 -8.80
C MET A 280 3.79 -0.69 -8.58
N LEU A 281 5.12 -0.48 -8.67
CA LEU A 281 6.11 -1.53 -8.47
C LEU A 281 6.40 -1.75 -6.98
N TRP A 282 6.74 -0.69 -6.25
CA TRP A 282 7.04 -0.72 -4.83
C TRP A 282 5.88 -1.32 -4.03
N ALA A 283 4.66 -0.90 -4.34
CA ALA A 283 3.45 -1.39 -3.69
C ALA A 283 3.21 -2.91 -3.89
N MET A 284 3.81 -3.55 -4.90
CA MET A 284 3.67 -4.99 -5.15
C MET A 284 4.85 -5.83 -4.65
N ARG A 285 5.97 -5.23 -4.20
CA ARG A 285 7.18 -5.97 -3.81
C ARG A 285 6.98 -7.00 -2.71
N ASP A 286 6.10 -6.71 -1.74
CA ASP A 286 5.83 -7.58 -0.59
C ASP A 286 4.95 -8.80 -0.96
N ILE A 287 4.43 -8.86 -2.18
CA ILE A 287 3.53 -9.91 -2.61
C ILE A 287 4.33 -11.14 -3.05
N VAL A 288 4.16 -12.22 -2.29
CA VAL A 288 4.75 -13.53 -2.55
C VAL A 288 3.64 -14.51 -2.83
N ARG A 289 3.85 -15.39 -3.81
CA ARG A 289 2.92 -16.47 -4.11
C ARG A 289 3.62 -17.80 -4.07
N LYS A 290 2.87 -18.79 -3.62
CA LYS A 290 3.26 -20.19 -3.62
C LYS A 290 2.35 -20.94 -4.58
N TRP A 291 2.95 -21.71 -5.49
CA TRP A 291 2.23 -22.48 -6.50
C TRP A 291 2.96 -23.78 -6.82
N ARG A 292 2.30 -24.66 -7.59
CA ARG A 292 2.90 -25.90 -8.05
C ARG A 292 2.83 -25.97 -9.59
N PRO A 293 3.94 -25.73 -10.29
CA PRO A 293 3.98 -25.93 -11.74
C PRO A 293 3.80 -27.40 -12.08
N HIS A 294 3.33 -27.69 -13.30
CA HIS A 294 3.11 -29.08 -13.73
C HIS A 294 4.42 -29.89 -13.78
N SER A 295 5.57 -29.24 -13.94
CA SER A 295 6.89 -29.87 -13.86
C SER A 295 7.22 -30.44 -12.47
N LEU A 296 6.54 -29.98 -11.41
CA LEU A 296 6.72 -30.43 -10.02
C LEU A 296 5.48 -31.17 -9.48
N ALA A 297 4.55 -31.55 -10.36
CA ALA A 297 3.34 -32.28 -9.97
C ALA A 297 3.67 -33.64 -9.33
N GLU A 298 4.63 -34.37 -9.90
CA GLU A 298 5.01 -35.73 -9.47
C GLU A 298 5.76 -35.73 -8.14
N SER A 299 6.72 -34.83 -7.96
CA SER A 299 7.49 -34.68 -6.72
C SER A 299 6.74 -33.96 -5.60
N ARG A 300 5.46 -33.59 -5.83
CA ARG A 300 4.61 -32.79 -4.91
C ARG A 300 5.28 -31.49 -4.44
N GLY A 301 6.31 -31.02 -5.13
CA GLY A 301 7.04 -29.81 -4.82
C GLY A 301 6.19 -28.56 -4.98
N PHE A 302 6.69 -27.43 -4.49
CA PHE A 302 6.09 -26.13 -4.71
C PHE A 302 7.20 -25.11 -5.00
N ARG A 303 6.85 -24.05 -5.72
CA ARG A 303 7.67 -22.85 -5.84
C ARG A 303 7.01 -21.74 -5.05
N GLU A 304 7.83 -20.95 -4.36
CA GLU A 304 7.40 -19.78 -3.61
C GLU A 304 8.33 -18.63 -3.96
N GLU A 305 7.80 -17.58 -4.58
CA GLU A 305 8.61 -16.47 -5.10
C GLU A 305 7.83 -15.16 -5.08
N SER A 306 8.57 -14.03 -5.08
CA SER A 306 7.99 -12.70 -5.26
C SER A 306 7.37 -12.55 -6.65
N LEU A 307 6.18 -11.97 -6.72
CA LEU A 307 5.52 -11.67 -7.99
C LEU A 307 6.35 -10.71 -8.86
N VAL A 308 7.03 -9.76 -8.22
CA VAL A 308 7.81 -8.74 -8.91
C VAL A 308 9.00 -9.35 -9.65
N LEU A 309 9.63 -10.38 -9.08
CA LEU A 309 10.83 -11.05 -9.61
C LEU A 309 10.52 -12.22 -10.55
N THR A 310 9.29 -12.72 -10.54
CA THR A 310 8.94 -13.92 -11.33
C THR A 310 8.70 -13.56 -12.80
N LYS A 311 9.43 -14.21 -13.71
CA LYS A 311 9.23 -14.08 -15.16
C LYS A 311 7.97 -14.84 -15.59
N MET A 312 7.00 -14.14 -16.17
CA MET A 312 5.76 -14.74 -16.66
C MET A 312 5.35 -14.19 -18.04
N PRO A 313 4.62 -14.97 -18.86
CA PRO A 313 3.95 -14.42 -20.02
C PRO A 313 2.83 -13.48 -19.57
N THR A 314 2.80 -12.29 -20.15
CA THR A 314 1.79 -11.27 -19.83
C THR A 314 0.75 -11.21 -20.94
N ILE A 315 -0.52 -11.30 -20.57
CA ILE A 315 -1.66 -11.32 -21.48
C ILE A 315 -2.52 -10.11 -21.22
N SER A 316 -2.56 -9.19 -22.17
CA SER A 316 -3.32 -7.95 -22.04
C SER A 316 -4.65 -8.00 -22.73
N PHE A 317 -5.67 -7.51 -22.04
CA PHE A 317 -7.01 -7.34 -22.57
C PHE A 317 -7.33 -5.85 -22.64
N VAL A 318 -7.62 -5.37 -23.85
CA VAL A 318 -7.87 -3.96 -24.13
C VAL A 318 -9.14 -3.81 -24.96
N ARG A 319 -9.74 -2.62 -24.94
CA ARG A 319 -10.95 -2.30 -25.71
C ARG A 319 -10.66 -1.14 -26.65
N LEU A 320 -11.14 -1.25 -27.89
CA LEU A 320 -11.14 -0.19 -28.88
C LEU A 320 -12.59 0.22 -29.16
N GLY A 321 -12.91 1.47 -28.89
CA GLY A 321 -14.25 2.03 -29.02
C GLY A 321 -15.24 1.49 -27.98
N SER A 322 -16.53 1.54 -28.32
CA SER A 322 -17.60 0.97 -27.51
C SER A 322 -17.76 -0.52 -27.80
N CYS A 323 -17.98 -1.32 -26.76
CA CYS A 323 -18.33 -2.73 -26.90
C CYS A 323 -19.58 -3.03 -26.07
N SER A 324 -20.55 -3.72 -26.67
CA SER A 324 -21.80 -4.17 -26.06
C SER A 324 -21.60 -5.21 -24.96
N PHE A 325 -20.53 -6.01 -25.02
CA PHE A 325 -20.23 -7.04 -24.03
C PHE A 325 -19.14 -6.63 -23.04
N SER A 326 -19.31 -7.05 -21.79
CA SER A 326 -18.38 -6.75 -20.69
C SER A 326 -17.08 -7.52 -20.85
N LYS A 327 -15.99 -6.78 -21.12
CA LYS A 327 -14.63 -7.32 -21.16
C LYS A 327 -14.26 -7.96 -19.82
N SER A 328 -14.35 -7.22 -18.72
CA SER A 328 -13.97 -7.69 -17.38
C SER A 328 -14.71 -8.96 -16.95
N SER A 329 -16.00 -9.07 -17.28
CA SER A 329 -16.80 -10.28 -17.00
C SER A 329 -16.22 -11.51 -17.72
N LEU A 330 -15.90 -11.38 -19.01
CA LEU A 330 -15.27 -12.47 -19.75
C LEU A 330 -13.87 -12.82 -19.20
N LEU A 331 -13.09 -11.83 -18.75
CA LEU A 331 -11.78 -12.10 -18.12
C LEU A 331 -11.95 -12.94 -16.84
N ASN A 332 -12.93 -12.61 -16.00
CA ASN A 332 -13.24 -13.37 -14.80
C ASN A 332 -13.60 -14.80 -15.17
N GLU A 333 -14.51 -15.00 -16.14
CA GLU A 333 -14.83 -16.34 -16.64
C GLU A 333 -13.60 -17.09 -17.18
N VAL A 334 -12.67 -16.42 -17.87
CA VAL A 334 -11.45 -17.07 -18.39
C VAL A 334 -10.53 -17.54 -17.26
N LEU A 335 -10.41 -16.77 -16.17
CA LEU A 335 -9.51 -17.02 -15.05
C LEU A 335 -10.12 -17.88 -13.93
N SER A 336 -11.44 -17.96 -13.84
CA SER A 336 -12.13 -18.75 -12.82
C SER A 336 -12.22 -20.23 -13.23
N PRO A 337 -11.94 -21.19 -12.33
CA PRO A 337 -12.29 -22.59 -12.56
C PRO A 337 -13.78 -22.75 -12.87
N SER A 338 -14.16 -23.72 -13.70
CA SER A 338 -15.57 -23.91 -14.09
C SER A 338 -16.52 -24.23 -12.93
N GLN A 339 -15.97 -24.63 -11.77
CA GLN A 339 -16.73 -25.00 -10.56
C GLN A 339 -16.78 -23.87 -9.52
N GLN A 340 -15.94 -22.84 -9.65
CA GLN A 340 -15.79 -21.76 -8.68
C GLN A 340 -15.56 -20.47 -9.44
N TYR A 341 -16.64 -19.71 -9.64
CA TYR A 341 -16.57 -18.37 -10.20
C TYR A 341 -15.98 -17.41 -9.17
N HIS A 342 -15.12 -16.50 -9.62
CA HIS A 342 -14.50 -15.49 -8.77
C HIS A 342 -14.29 -14.19 -9.54
N ASP A 343 -14.75 -13.09 -8.97
CA ASP A 343 -14.58 -11.78 -9.58
C ASP A 343 -13.19 -11.22 -9.30
N PHE A 344 -12.23 -11.50 -10.19
CA PHE A 344 -10.91 -10.87 -10.09
C PHE A 344 -10.99 -9.37 -10.42
N PHE A 345 -11.63 -9.03 -11.54
CA PHE A 345 -11.81 -7.68 -12.05
C PHE A 345 -13.25 -7.20 -11.82
N ILE A 346 -13.44 -5.89 -11.62
CA ILE A 346 -14.77 -5.31 -11.49
C ILE A 346 -15.46 -5.29 -12.86
N HIS A 347 -16.70 -5.78 -12.93
CA HIS A 347 -17.55 -5.76 -14.12
C HIS A 347 -18.91 -5.13 -13.83
N ARG A 348 -19.65 -4.81 -14.91
CA ARG A 348 -20.92 -4.06 -14.86
C ARG A 348 -22.00 -4.71 -13.99
N ASP A 349 -22.02 -6.03 -13.92
CA ASP A 349 -23.07 -6.79 -13.24
C ASP A 349 -22.75 -7.04 -11.75
N MET A 350 -21.61 -6.52 -11.27
CA MET A 350 -21.32 -6.48 -9.83
C MET A 350 -22.03 -5.29 -9.18
N GLU A 351 -22.24 -5.38 -7.87
CA GLU A 351 -22.75 -4.28 -7.06
C GLU A 351 -21.90 -3.02 -7.23
N SER A 352 -22.54 -1.89 -7.56
CA SER A 352 -21.89 -0.62 -7.92
C SER A 352 -20.94 -0.66 -9.15
N GLY A 353 -20.87 -1.77 -9.88
CA GLY A 353 -20.02 -1.92 -11.06
C GLY A 353 -20.58 -1.28 -12.34
N ASN A 354 -21.88 -0.98 -12.35
CA ASN A 354 -22.57 -0.26 -13.42
C ASN A 354 -22.42 1.27 -13.32
N VAL A 355 -21.98 1.79 -12.17
CA VAL A 355 -21.74 3.22 -11.95
C VAL A 355 -20.67 3.71 -12.94
N PRO A 356 -20.88 4.83 -13.64
CA PRO A 356 -19.89 5.33 -14.58
C PRO A 356 -18.60 5.73 -13.87
N ARG A 357 -17.45 5.33 -14.43
CA ARG A 357 -16.12 5.73 -13.93
C ARG A 357 -15.87 7.20 -14.22
N GLU A 358 -15.48 7.95 -13.21
CA GLU A 358 -15.12 9.36 -13.33
C GLU A 358 -13.60 9.57 -13.49
N ILE A 359 -12.76 8.76 -12.83
CA ILE A 359 -11.28 8.91 -12.85
C ILE A 359 -10.51 7.64 -13.18
N ALA A 360 -11.12 6.47 -13.02
CA ALA A 360 -10.46 5.18 -13.21
C ALA A 360 -10.26 4.77 -14.68
N ASP A 361 -10.80 5.52 -15.65
CA ASP A 361 -10.48 5.31 -17.06
C ASP A 361 -8.99 5.60 -17.32
N GLY A 362 -8.30 4.63 -17.92
CA GLY A 362 -6.83 4.59 -18.06
C GLY A 362 -6.11 3.80 -16.98
N LEU A 363 -6.82 3.27 -15.97
CA LEU A 363 -6.28 2.32 -15.00
C LEU A 363 -5.95 1.00 -15.69
N VAL A 364 -4.74 0.47 -15.46
CA VAL A 364 -4.42 -0.93 -15.81
C VAL A 364 -4.41 -1.75 -14.53
N GLU A 365 -5.30 -2.72 -14.43
CA GLU A 365 -5.27 -3.73 -13.38
C GLU A 365 -4.49 -4.97 -13.84
N ILE A 366 -3.88 -5.70 -12.92
CA ILE A 366 -3.18 -6.97 -13.15
C ILE A 366 -3.69 -8.03 -12.17
N SER A 367 -3.90 -9.24 -12.67
CA SER A 367 -4.19 -10.43 -11.88
C SER A 367 -3.30 -11.57 -12.36
N TRP A 368 -3.13 -12.60 -11.53
CA TRP A 368 -2.29 -13.75 -11.84
C TRP A 368 -3.06 -15.04 -11.66
N TYR A 369 -2.78 -16.00 -12.55
CA TYR A 369 -3.20 -17.38 -12.35
C TYR A 369 -1.99 -18.23 -11.95
N PHE A 370 -2.20 -19.09 -10.96
CA PHE A 370 -1.21 -20.02 -10.44
C PHE A 370 -1.74 -21.46 -10.48
N PRO A 371 -1.01 -22.41 -11.10
CA PRO A 371 -1.41 -23.81 -11.11
C PRO A 371 -1.21 -24.49 -9.75
N ASN A 372 -2.07 -25.47 -9.46
CA ASN A 372 -1.99 -26.31 -8.26
C ASN A 372 -1.27 -27.65 -8.51
N GLY A 373 -0.86 -27.91 -9.75
CA GLY A 373 -0.15 -29.12 -10.17
C GLY A 373 -1.09 -30.28 -10.52
N SER A 374 -2.37 -29.99 -10.76
CA SER A 374 -3.38 -30.98 -11.13
C SER A 374 -3.74 -30.79 -12.60
N LYS A 375 -3.29 -31.72 -13.45
CA LYS A 375 -3.50 -31.67 -14.92
C LYS A 375 -4.98 -31.63 -15.33
N ASN A 376 -5.88 -32.14 -14.49
CA ASN A 376 -7.30 -32.25 -14.80
C ASN A 376 -8.12 -31.02 -14.37
N SER A 377 -7.65 -30.26 -13.37
CA SER A 377 -8.38 -29.10 -12.82
C SER A 377 -7.73 -27.76 -13.14
N ASP A 378 -6.41 -27.74 -13.39
CA ASP A 378 -5.69 -26.51 -13.69
C ASP A 378 -6.07 -25.96 -15.08
N LEU A 379 -6.23 -24.64 -15.16
CA LEU A 379 -6.53 -23.93 -16.41
C LEU A 379 -5.30 -23.86 -17.33
N PHE A 380 -4.12 -23.68 -16.73
CA PHE A 380 -2.84 -23.52 -17.42
C PHE A 380 -1.74 -24.29 -16.68
N SER A 381 -0.73 -24.79 -17.40
CA SER A 381 0.36 -25.58 -16.80
C SER A 381 1.40 -24.76 -16.06
N GLU A 382 1.52 -23.48 -16.39
CA GLU A 382 2.48 -22.51 -15.89
C GLU A 382 1.75 -21.23 -15.44
N PRO A 383 2.32 -20.45 -14.51
CA PRO A 383 1.70 -19.22 -14.06
C PRO A 383 1.67 -18.16 -15.16
N ILE A 384 0.61 -17.35 -15.16
CA ILE A 384 0.42 -16.26 -16.13
C ILE A 384 0.04 -14.96 -15.43
N ALA A 385 0.44 -13.85 -16.04
CA ALA A 385 -0.02 -12.53 -15.68
C ALA A 385 -1.08 -12.05 -16.68
N VAL A 386 -2.21 -11.54 -16.19
CA VAL A 386 -3.30 -11.01 -17.01
C VAL A 386 -3.55 -9.57 -16.64
N THR A 387 -3.47 -8.67 -17.63
CA THR A 387 -3.71 -7.24 -17.42
C THR A 387 -4.99 -6.78 -18.10
N ASN A 388 -5.73 -5.88 -17.46
CA ASN A 388 -6.97 -5.30 -17.95
C ASN A 388 -6.86 -3.77 -17.96
N LEU A 389 -6.85 -3.15 -19.15
CA LEU A 389 -6.90 -1.69 -19.29
C LEU A 389 -8.34 -1.18 -19.27
N HIS A 390 -8.72 -0.39 -18.28
CA HIS A 390 -10.05 0.24 -18.21
C HIS A 390 -10.12 1.47 -19.10
N GLY A 391 -11.27 1.64 -19.77
CA GLY A 391 -11.48 2.68 -20.77
C GLY A 391 -11.13 2.24 -22.19
N ASP A 392 -10.97 3.21 -23.07
CA ASP A 392 -10.67 3.03 -24.49
C ASP A 392 -9.19 3.29 -24.80
N ILE A 393 -8.59 2.48 -25.68
CA ILE A 393 -7.17 2.60 -26.06
C ILE A 393 -6.88 3.86 -26.87
N GLU A 394 -7.83 4.35 -27.67
CA GLU A 394 -7.64 5.60 -28.43
C GLU A 394 -7.40 6.78 -27.48
N SER A 395 -8.10 6.78 -26.35
CA SER A 395 -7.99 7.80 -25.30
C SER A 395 -6.77 7.63 -24.37
N HIS A 396 -6.12 6.45 -24.36
CA HIS A 396 -5.08 6.06 -23.40
C HIS A 396 -3.86 5.46 -24.09
N GLN A 397 -3.31 6.21 -25.05
CA GLN A 397 -2.20 5.76 -25.90
C GLN A 397 -0.96 5.39 -25.10
N LEU A 398 -0.61 6.14 -24.04
CA LEU A 398 0.58 5.86 -23.24
C LEU A 398 0.49 4.48 -22.54
N GLN A 399 -0.65 4.18 -21.91
CA GLN A 399 -0.91 2.89 -21.28
C GLN A 399 -0.95 1.77 -22.32
N PHE A 400 -1.52 2.05 -23.50
CA PHE A 400 -1.57 1.09 -24.59
C PHE A 400 -0.18 0.77 -25.15
N SER A 401 0.66 1.77 -25.41
CA SER A 401 2.05 1.60 -25.84
C SER A 401 2.87 0.81 -24.81
N PHE A 402 2.65 1.08 -23.52
CA PHE A 402 3.25 0.30 -22.44
C PHE A 402 2.85 -1.18 -22.51
N LEU A 403 1.55 -1.49 -22.59
CA LEU A 403 1.06 -2.87 -22.69
C LEU A 403 1.55 -3.57 -23.95
N MET A 404 1.61 -2.87 -25.08
CA MET A 404 2.17 -3.40 -26.33
C MET A 404 3.65 -3.75 -26.17
N LYS A 405 4.42 -2.97 -25.41
CA LYS A 405 5.82 -3.27 -25.17
C LYS A 405 6.04 -4.38 -24.15
N VAL A 406 5.15 -4.66 -23.20
CA VAL A 406 5.42 -5.67 -22.14
C VAL A 406 4.73 -7.02 -22.39
N SER A 407 3.68 -7.05 -23.20
CA SER A 407 2.82 -8.22 -23.31
C SER A 407 3.29 -9.23 -24.35
N THR A 408 3.12 -10.50 -23.99
CA THR A 408 3.33 -11.66 -24.86
C THR A 408 2.15 -11.81 -25.83
N LEU A 409 0.94 -11.57 -25.33
CA LEU A 409 -0.30 -11.66 -26.09
C LEU A 409 -1.16 -10.44 -25.76
N MET A 410 -1.76 -9.84 -26.77
CA MET A 410 -2.78 -8.81 -26.60
C MET A 410 -4.08 -9.22 -27.26
N ILE A 411 -5.18 -9.17 -26.51
CA ILE A 411 -6.54 -9.44 -26.97
C ILE A 411 -7.28 -8.11 -27.00
N ILE A 412 -7.62 -7.66 -28.21
CA ILE A 412 -8.27 -6.38 -28.48
C ILE A 412 -9.75 -6.63 -28.75
N PHE A 413 -10.61 -6.01 -27.96
CA PHE A 413 -12.05 -6.09 -28.08
C PHE A 413 -12.50 -4.98 -29.03
N VAL A 414 -13.20 -5.36 -30.09
CA VAL A 414 -13.58 -4.46 -31.17
C VAL A 414 -15.02 -4.80 -31.59
N GLU A 415 -15.86 -3.78 -31.72
CA GLU A 415 -17.21 -3.94 -32.26
C GLU A 415 -17.39 -3.22 -33.59
N ARG A 416 -16.83 -2.01 -33.70
CA ARG A 416 -16.81 -1.21 -34.94
C ARG A 416 -15.39 -0.70 -35.17
N LEU A 417 -15.03 -0.51 -36.43
CA LEU A 417 -13.75 0.05 -36.86
C LEU A 417 -14.01 1.21 -37.81
N SER A 418 -13.48 2.36 -37.44
CA SER A 418 -13.34 3.54 -38.28
C SER A 418 -11.94 3.56 -38.94
N GLU A 419 -11.75 4.45 -39.91
CA GLU A 419 -10.44 4.61 -40.57
C GLU A 419 -9.33 5.01 -39.59
N ARG A 420 -9.67 5.80 -38.56
CA ARG A 420 -8.72 6.22 -37.52
C ARG A 420 -8.27 5.05 -36.66
N GLU A 421 -9.22 4.24 -36.21
CA GLU A 421 -8.97 3.04 -35.41
C GLU A 421 -8.15 2.00 -36.20
N TYR A 422 -8.45 1.84 -37.49
CA TYR A 422 -7.66 1.02 -38.40
C TYR A 422 -6.20 1.53 -38.54
N ALA A 423 -5.99 2.83 -38.71
CA ALA A 423 -4.65 3.42 -38.78
C ALA A 423 -3.87 3.22 -37.46
N LEU A 424 -4.54 3.38 -36.31
CA LEU A 424 -3.95 3.11 -34.99
C LEU A 424 -3.49 1.65 -34.89
N LEU A 425 -4.31 0.68 -35.31
CA LEU A 425 -3.95 -0.74 -35.29
C LEU A 425 -2.80 -1.08 -36.26
N LEU A 426 -2.71 -0.42 -37.42
CA LEU A 426 -1.60 -0.62 -38.35
C LEU A 426 -0.26 -0.15 -37.81
N SER A 427 -0.26 0.91 -37.00
CA SER A 427 0.97 1.41 -36.37
C SER A 427 1.63 0.38 -35.43
N LEU A 428 0.92 -0.70 -35.09
CA LEU A 428 1.36 -1.77 -34.17
C LEU A 428 2.20 -2.87 -34.83
N LYS A 429 2.40 -2.81 -36.15
CA LYS A 429 3.06 -3.88 -36.94
C LYS A 429 4.46 -4.27 -36.44
N GLU A 430 5.15 -3.38 -35.73
CA GLU A 430 6.55 -3.54 -35.33
C GLU A 430 6.74 -3.93 -33.85
N ALA A 431 5.67 -4.03 -33.06
CA ALA A 431 5.77 -4.16 -31.60
C ALA A 431 6.18 -5.56 -31.09
N GLY A 432 6.24 -6.57 -31.96
CA GLY A 432 6.63 -7.95 -31.61
C GLY A 432 5.61 -8.75 -30.78
N THR A 433 4.55 -8.12 -30.27
CA THR A 433 3.47 -8.76 -29.51
C THR A 433 2.45 -9.44 -30.42
N LYS A 434 2.03 -10.65 -30.06
CA LYS A 434 0.96 -11.36 -30.78
C LYS A 434 -0.38 -10.67 -30.52
N LEU A 435 -1.09 -10.34 -31.61
CA LEU A 435 -2.39 -9.68 -31.55
C LEU A 435 -3.52 -10.67 -31.81
N TYR A 436 -4.55 -10.61 -30.98
CA TYR A 436 -5.80 -11.34 -31.13
C TYR A 436 -6.96 -10.34 -31.11
N PHE A 437 -7.91 -10.52 -32.02
CA PHE A 437 -9.09 -9.67 -32.11
C PHE A 437 -10.31 -10.44 -31.62
N MET A 438 -11.08 -9.80 -30.76
CA MET A 438 -12.32 -10.33 -30.23
C MET A 438 -13.49 -9.45 -30.68
N LEU A 439 -14.37 -10.04 -31.47
CA LEU A 439 -15.42 -9.34 -32.19
C LEU A 439 -16.79 -9.67 -31.61
N SER A 440 -17.63 -8.63 -31.51
CA SER A 440 -19.04 -8.76 -31.14
C SER A 440 -19.90 -9.34 -32.27
N SER A 441 -21.09 -9.85 -31.94
CA SER A 441 -22.09 -10.34 -32.90
C SER A 441 -22.58 -9.24 -33.84
N GLU A 442 -22.67 -8.00 -33.36
CA GLU A 442 -23.03 -6.85 -34.21
C GLU A 442 -21.98 -6.58 -35.29
N ALA A 443 -20.71 -6.86 -34.96
CA ALA A 443 -19.59 -6.68 -35.87
C ALA A 443 -19.72 -7.63 -37.08
N GLU A 444 -20.18 -8.87 -36.87
CA GLU A 444 -20.37 -9.88 -37.92
C GLU A 444 -21.38 -9.44 -39.01
N LYS A 445 -22.34 -8.58 -38.66
CA LYS A 445 -23.38 -8.09 -39.57
C LYS A 445 -22.91 -6.93 -40.46
N SER A 446 -21.82 -6.25 -40.11
CA SER A 446 -21.31 -5.10 -40.88
C SER A 446 -20.33 -5.53 -41.97
N LYS A 447 -20.71 -5.29 -43.25
CA LYS A 447 -19.83 -5.55 -44.40
C LYS A 447 -18.55 -4.71 -44.37
N ASP A 448 -18.64 -3.47 -43.90
CA ASP A 448 -17.52 -2.53 -43.86
C ASP A 448 -16.48 -2.96 -42.82
N MET A 449 -16.94 -3.36 -41.63
CA MET A 449 -16.08 -3.86 -40.54
C MET A 449 -15.34 -5.13 -40.99
N LEU A 450 -16.03 -6.06 -41.66
CA LEU A 450 -15.41 -7.26 -42.21
C LEU A 450 -14.38 -6.94 -43.31
N GLY A 451 -14.62 -5.88 -44.10
CA GLY A 451 -13.65 -5.35 -45.06
C GLY A 451 -12.37 -4.85 -44.39
N PHE A 452 -12.50 -3.99 -43.39
CA PHE A 452 -11.36 -3.49 -42.60
C PHE A 452 -10.60 -4.61 -41.89
N LEU A 453 -11.30 -5.59 -41.32
CA LEU A 453 -10.65 -6.75 -40.69
C LEU A 453 -9.89 -7.61 -41.67
N LYS A 454 -10.46 -7.91 -42.84
CA LYS A 454 -9.75 -8.68 -43.88
C LYS A 454 -8.47 -7.97 -44.28
N LYS A 455 -8.52 -6.65 -44.41
CA LYS A 455 -7.37 -5.81 -44.70
C LYS A 455 -6.33 -5.86 -43.56
N LEU A 456 -6.76 -5.67 -42.29
CA LEU A 456 -5.88 -5.78 -41.11
C LEU A 456 -5.21 -7.15 -41.01
N VAL A 457 -5.95 -8.23 -41.22
CA VAL A 457 -5.44 -9.60 -41.14
C VAL A 457 -4.34 -9.82 -42.18
N LEU A 458 -4.48 -9.25 -43.38
CA LEU A 458 -3.45 -9.30 -44.42
C LEU A 458 -2.24 -8.44 -44.03
N ASP A 459 -2.46 -7.19 -43.61
CA ASP A 459 -1.40 -6.22 -43.32
C ASP A 459 -0.54 -6.63 -42.10
N LEU A 460 -1.18 -7.22 -41.09
CA LEU A 460 -0.57 -7.73 -39.87
C LEU A 460 -0.13 -9.21 -39.99
N LYS A 461 -0.33 -9.85 -41.16
CA LYS A 461 0.01 -11.26 -41.43
C LYS A 461 -0.60 -12.24 -40.40
N LEU A 462 -1.82 -11.98 -39.97
CA LEU A 462 -2.51 -12.79 -38.98
C LEU A 462 -3.17 -14.01 -39.63
N SER A 463 -3.23 -15.12 -38.90
CA SER A 463 -4.01 -16.30 -39.34
C SER A 463 -5.44 -16.24 -38.81
N LYS A 464 -6.36 -17.00 -39.41
CA LYS A 464 -7.77 -17.09 -38.97
C LYS A 464 -7.96 -17.43 -37.49
N SER A 465 -6.98 -18.07 -36.84
CA SER A 465 -7.04 -18.38 -35.41
C SER A 465 -6.89 -17.17 -34.49
N HIS A 466 -6.38 -16.04 -35.00
CA HIS A 466 -6.18 -14.80 -34.25
C HIS A 466 -7.46 -13.95 -34.13
N VAL A 467 -8.52 -14.32 -34.84
CA VAL A 467 -9.80 -13.62 -34.79
C VAL A 467 -10.84 -14.54 -34.13
N LEU A 468 -11.43 -14.05 -33.04
CA LEU A 468 -12.45 -14.73 -32.25
C LEU A 468 -13.75 -13.97 -32.38
N PHE A 469 -14.80 -14.66 -32.83
CA PHE A 469 -16.14 -14.10 -32.95
C PHE A 469 -16.98 -14.56 -31.76
N LYS A 470 -17.65 -13.61 -31.11
CA LYS A 470 -18.75 -13.87 -30.18
C LYS A 470 -20.06 -13.75 -30.95
N GLN A 471 -20.59 -14.85 -31.46
CA GLN A 471 -21.88 -14.83 -32.16
C GLN A 471 -23.02 -14.79 -31.12
N SER A 472 -24.20 -14.28 -31.50
CA SER A 472 -25.37 -14.22 -30.61
C SER A 472 -25.87 -15.58 -30.13
N THR A 473 -25.55 -16.65 -30.85
CA THR A 473 -25.93 -18.04 -30.54
C THR A 473 -24.80 -18.85 -29.92
N THR A 474 -23.58 -18.32 -29.83
CA THR A 474 -22.44 -19.06 -29.27
C THR A 474 -22.55 -19.10 -27.75
N ASN A 475 -22.51 -20.30 -27.18
CA ASN A 475 -22.42 -20.48 -25.73
C ASN A 475 -21.11 -19.81 -25.22
N GLN A 476 -21.22 -18.87 -24.28
CA GLN A 476 -20.08 -18.21 -23.63
C GLN A 476 -19.01 -19.21 -23.15
N ALA A 477 -19.43 -20.37 -22.66
CA ALA A 477 -18.52 -21.44 -22.25
C ALA A 477 -17.61 -21.94 -23.39
N GLN A 478 -18.12 -22.01 -24.62
CA GLN A 478 -17.30 -22.42 -25.79
C GLN A 478 -16.25 -21.36 -26.13
N LEU A 479 -16.62 -20.09 -26.03
CA LEU A 479 -15.72 -18.96 -26.27
C LEU A 479 -14.59 -18.92 -25.23
N VAL A 480 -14.95 -19.05 -23.95
CA VAL A 480 -14.01 -19.18 -22.83
C VAL A 480 -13.09 -20.38 -23.02
N LYS A 481 -13.63 -21.54 -23.42
CA LYS A 481 -12.81 -22.74 -23.71
C LYS A 481 -11.82 -22.50 -24.85
N LYS A 482 -12.23 -21.81 -25.92
CA LYS A 482 -11.35 -21.45 -27.04
C LYS A 482 -10.25 -20.48 -26.60
N LEU A 483 -10.59 -19.46 -25.80
CA LEU A 483 -9.62 -18.53 -25.21
C LEU A 483 -8.62 -19.25 -24.32
N ARG A 484 -9.08 -20.07 -23.37
CA ARG A 484 -8.20 -20.89 -22.51
C ARG A 484 -7.30 -21.80 -23.33
N SER A 485 -7.81 -22.43 -24.39
CA SER A 485 -6.97 -23.28 -25.25
C SER A 485 -5.89 -22.47 -25.99
N THR A 486 -6.20 -21.24 -26.39
CA THR A 486 -5.27 -20.35 -27.11
C THR A 486 -4.18 -19.86 -26.15
N ILE A 487 -4.59 -19.34 -25.00
CA ILE A 487 -3.68 -18.93 -23.93
C ILE A 487 -2.81 -20.12 -23.53
N GLY A 488 -3.40 -21.29 -23.29
CA GLY A 488 -2.70 -22.52 -22.93
C GLY A 488 -1.66 -22.99 -23.95
N ARG A 489 -1.82 -22.68 -25.24
CA ARG A 489 -0.77 -22.96 -26.25
C ARG A 489 0.38 -21.97 -26.15
N ILE A 490 0.07 -20.70 -25.91
CA ILE A 490 1.06 -19.62 -25.80
C ILE A 490 1.87 -19.77 -24.51
N THR A 491 1.25 -20.23 -23.42
CA THR A 491 1.92 -20.43 -22.13
C THR A 491 2.86 -21.60 -22.09
N LYS A 492 2.64 -22.64 -22.91
CA LYS A 492 3.57 -23.77 -23.04
C LYS A 492 4.91 -23.35 -23.67
N PHE A 493 4.86 -22.44 -24.66
CA PHE A 493 6.04 -21.96 -25.38
C PHE A 493 5.96 -20.43 -25.56
N PRO A 494 6.16 -19.66 -24.47
CA PRO A 494 6.10 -18.22 -24.56
C PRO A 494 7.34 -17.70 -25.27
N HIS A 495 7.14 -16.97 -26.37
CA HIS A 495 8.20 -16.25 -27.08
C HIS A 495 8.72 -15.04 -26.29
N ARG A 496 8.02 -14.65 -25.23
CA ARG A 496 8.35 -13.53 -24.36
C ARG A 496 7.79 -13.76 -22.96
N CYS A 497 8.63 -13.56 -21.95
CA CYS A 497 8.26 -13.48 -20.54
C CYS A 497 8.97 -12.28 -19.92
N VAL A 498 8.27 -11.52 -19.08
CA VAL A 498 8.77 -10.25 -18.51
C VAL A 498 8.51 -10.27 -17.01
N THR A 499 9.47 -9.77 -16.22
CA THR A 499 9.26 -9.50 -14.77
C THR A 499 8.61 -8.13 -14.59
N MET A 500 8.03 -7.85 -13.43
CA MET A 500 7.54 -6.48 -13.17
C MET A 500 8.67 -5.46 -13.11
N GLU A 501 9.89 -5.86 -12.74
CA GLU A 501 11.06 -4.97 -12.79
C GLU A 501 11.42 -4.58 -14.23
N ASN A 502 11.36 -5.51 -15.18
CA ASN A 502 11.54 -5.20 -16.59
C ASN A 502 10.38 -4.37 -17.16
N MET A 503 9.16 -4.55 -16.64
CA MET A 503 8.05 -3.64 -16.96
C MET A 503 8.36 -2.22 -16.49
N ALA A 504 8.96 -2.05 -15.32
CA ALA A 504 9.36 -0.72 -14.81
C ALA A 504 10.44 -0.06 -15.67
N GLU A 505 11.41 -0.82 -16.19
CA GLU A 505 12.37 -0.31 -17.20
C GLU A 505 11.63 0.22 -18.44
N THR A 506 10.69 -0.57 -18.97
CA THR A 506 9.85 -0.17 -20.12
C THR A 506 9.00 1.07 -19.81
N ALA A 507 8.48 1.17 -18.59
CA ALA A 507 7.71 2.32 -18.12
C ALA A 507 8.56 3.58 -18.13
N ARG A 508 9.79 3.52 -17.60
CA ARG A 508 10.75 4.64 -17.60
C ARG A 508 11.10 5.11 -19.02
N GLU A 509 11.32 4.18 -19.95
CA GLU A 509 11.56 4.52 -21.37
C GLU A 509 10.40 5.31 -22.00
N LEU A 510 9.17 5.00 -21.61
CA LEU A 510 7.96 5.69 -22.06
C LEU A 510 7.65 6.94 -21.23
N GLY A 511 8.47 7.27 -20.24
CA GLY A 511 8.30 8.40 -19.33
C GLY A 511 7.24 8.20 -18.25
N ILE A 512 6.71 6.99 -18.09
CA ILE A 512 5.78 6.64 -17.00
C ILE A 512 6.56 6.64 -15.68
N GLN A 513 5.98 7.24 -14.63
CA GLN A 513 6.60 7.29 -13.31
C GLN A 513 6.52 5.93 -12.63
N VAL A 514 7.56 5.52 -11.91
CA VAL A 514 7.54 4.33 -11.06
C VAL A 514 7.53 4.79 -9.61
N ASP A 515 6.60 4.27 -8.80
CA ASP A 515 6.47 4.61 -7.38
C ASP A 515 7.73 4.36 -6.54
N GLU A 516 8.61 3.48 -7.02
CA GLU A 516 9.91 3.15 -6.42
C GLU A 516 11.02 4.16 -6.72
N ASP A 517 10.86 5.03 -7.73
CA ASP A 517 11.92 5.93 -8.19
C ASP A 517 12.14 7.17 -7.29
N CYS A 518 11.48 7.24 -6.13
CA CYS A 518 11.78 8.29 -5.15
C CYS A 518 13.19 8.15 -4.57
N GLU A 519 13.82 9.29 -4.28
CA GLU A 519 15.21 9.36 -3.87
C GLU A 519 15.48 8.54 -2.59
N GLU A 520 14.56 8.62 -1.62
CA GLU A 520 14.69 7.92 -0.34
C GLU A 520 14.64 6.39 -0.51
N CYS A 521 13.81 5.91 -1.45
CA CYS A 521 13.72 4.49 -1.74
C CYS A 521 14.95 3.99 -2.50
N GLN A 522 15.45 4.75 -3.47
CA GLN A 522 16.63 4.39 -4.27
C GLN A 522 17.92 4.41 -3.43
N SER A 523 18.10 5.44 -2.60
CA SER A 523 19.18 5.55 -1.61
C SER A 523 19.23 4.33 -0.68
N ALA A 524 18.08 4.01 -0.08
CA ALA A 524 17.93 2.83 0.78
C ALA A 524 18.20 1.52 0.03
N SER A 525 17.65 1.36 -1.18
CA SER A 525 17.85 0.17 -2.02
C SER A 525 19.32 -0.08 -2.32
N LYS A 526 20.08 0.98 -2.66
CA LYS A 526 21.51 0.90 -2.94
C LYS A 526 22.30 0.40 -1.72
N CYS A 527 22.04 0.97 -0.55
CA CYS A 527 22.68 0.54 0.71
C CYS A 527 22.38 -0.95 1.02
N VAL A 528 21.14 -1.39 0.83
CA VAL A 528 20.78 -2.80 1.03
C VAL A 528 21.46 -3.73 0.01
N LYS A 529 21.61 -3.30 -1.25
CA LYS A 529 22.30 -4.08 -2.28
C LYS A 529 23.76 -4.30 -1.93
N GLU A 530 24.44 -3.32 -1.34
CA GLU A 530 25.82 -3.45 -0.86
C GLU A 530 25.94 -4.53 0.22
N ILE A 531 25.08 -4.49 1.24
CA ILE A 531 25.05 -5.50 2.32
C ILE A 531 24.71 -6.90 1.77
N THR A 532 23.71 -6.98 0.90
CA THR A 532 23.20 -8.27 0.41
C THR A 532 24.09 -8.93 -0.64
N ALA A 533 24.94 -8.15 -1.33
CA ALA A 533 25.93 -8.68 -2.28
C ALA A 533 26.98 -9.60 -1.62
N GLU A 534 27.26 -9.40 -0.32
CA GLU A 534 28.17 -10.26 0.45
C GLU A 534 27.55 -11.62 0.81
N ILE A 535 26.23 -11.74 0.76
CA ILE A 535 25.48 -12.92 1.21
C ILE A 535 25.35 -13.92 0.06
N LYS A 536 26.43 -14.67 -0.19
CA LYS A 536 26.43 -15.77 -1.18
C LYS A 536 25.89 -17.08 -0.59
N ASP A 537 26.48 -17.51 0.52
CA ASP A 537 26.05 -18.67 1.30
C ASP A 537 25.62 -18.20 2.68
N VAL A 538 24.33 -18.36 3.00
CA VAL A 538 23.75 -17.89 4.26
C VAL A 538 24.39 -18.55 5.49
N ALA A 539 24.68 -19.85 5.44
CA ALA A 539 25.25 -20.58 6.57
C ALA A 539 26.72 -20.20 6.80
N LYS A 540 27.47 -19.95 5.73
CA LYS A 540 28.83 -19.39 5.81
C LYS A 540 28.80 -17.96 6.33
N TYR A 541 27.95 -17.11 5.75
CA TYR A 541 27.80 -15.72 6.14
C TYR A 541 27.42 -15.57 7.62
N LYS A 542 26.48 -16.36 8.12
CA LYS A 542 26.11 -16.37 9.55
C LYS A 542 27.29 -16.69 10.46
N ARG A 543 28.12 -17.67 10.10
CA ARG A 543 29.29 -18.07 10.90
C ARG A 543 30.38 -17.01 10.89
N GLU A 544 30.60 -16.37 9.74
CA GLU A 544 31.70 -15.41 9.57
C GLU A 544 31.33 -14.00 10.00
N MET A 545 30.12 -13.54 9.65
CA MET A 545 29.66 -12.16 9.82
C MET A 545 28.76 -11.96 11.04
N LEU A 546 28.01 -12.99 11.48
CA LEU A 546 27.11 -12.93 12.65
C LEU A 546 27.64 -13.76 13.83
N ARG A 547 28.96 -13.70 14.09
CA ARG A 547 29.68 -14.49 15.11
C ARG A 547 29.05 -14.40 16.50
N LEU A 548 28.57 -13.21 16.87
CA LEU A 548 27.93 -12.93 18.15
C LEU A 548 26.62 -13.71 18.36
N GLN A 549 26.03 -14.25 17.29
CA GLN A 549 24.84 -15.11 17.31
C GLN A 549 25.16 -16.61 17.16
N GLY A 550 26.44 -16.95 17.05
CA GLY A 550 26.92 -18.32 17.03
C GLY A 550 26.80 -19.02 18.38
N ASP A 551 27.70 -19.94 18.68
CA ASP A 551 27.58 -20.78 19.87
C ASP A 551 27.73 -20.00 21.18
N LEU A 552 28.49 -18.89 21.17
CA LEU A 552 28.57 -17.96 22.29
C LEU A 552 27.19 -17.34 22.60
N GLY A 553 26.50 -16.84 21.57
CA GLY A 553 25.16 -16.27 21.70
C GLY A 553 24.13 -17.30 22.18
N LYS A 554 24.18 -18.53 21.66
CA LYS A 554 23.31 -19.64 22.14
C LYS A 554 23.58 -19.97 23.60
N THR A 555 24.84 -19.92 24.04
CA THR A 555 25.23 -20.21 25.43
C THR A 555 24.73 -19.12 26.36
N VAL A 556 24.87 -17.85 26.00
CA VAL A 556 24.29 -16.71 26.75
C VAL A 556 22.78 -16.89 26.88
N ALA A 557 22.07 -17.13 25.78
CA ALA A 557 20.62 -17.30 25.81
C ALA A 557 20.16 -18.51 26.66
N LYS A 558 20.93 -19.60 26.68
CA LYS A 558 20.67 -20.75 27.56
C LYS A 558 20.82 -20.38 29.04
N VAL A 559 21.86 -19.63 29.38
CA VAL A 559 22.12 -19.17 30.76
C VAL A 559 21.03 -18.18 31.20
N GLU A 560 20.68 -17.19 30.39
CA GLU A 560 19.59 -16.25 30.68
C GLU A 560 18.24 -16.96 30.85
N LYS A 561 17.93 -17.90 29.95
CA LYS A 561 16.69 -18.69 30.02
C LYS A 561 16.63 -19.55 31.27
N GLU A 562 17.77 -20.11 31.70
CA GLU A 562 17.87 -20.88 32.93
C GLU A 562 17.74 -19.98 34.16
N LEU A 563 18.34 -18.78 34.16
CA LEU A 563 18.18 -17.77 35.20
C LEU A 563 16.71 -17.36 35.37
N CYS A 564 15.96 -17.22 34.27
CA CYS A 564 14.54 -16.87 34.32
C CYS A 564 13.63 -18.05 34.72
N ARG A 565 13.97 -19.29 34.34
CA ARG A 565 13.09 -20.46 34.56
C ARG A 565 13.41 -21.24 35.82
N MET A 566 14.62 -21.13 36.34
CA MET A 566 15.13 -21.82 37.54
C MET A 566 14.66 -23.28 37.62
N ARG A 567 14.95 -24.07 36.57
CA ARG A 567 14.37 -25.42 36.39
C ARG A 567 14.90 -26.46 37.38
N LYS A 568 15.98 -26.18 38.09
CA LYS A 568 16.53 -27.07 39.12
C LYS A 568 15.69 -27.01 40.42
N PRO A 569 15.61 -28.11 41.20
CA PRO A 569 14.71 -28.22 42.34
C PRO A 569 14.94 -27.14 43.42
N ARG A 570 13.84 -26.68 44.04
CA ARG A 570 13.83 -25.65 45.10
C ARG A 570 14.42 -26.20 46.41
N THR A 571 15.68 -25.90 46.69
CA THR A 571 16.32 -26.02 48.02
C THR A 571 17.24 -24.82 48.29
N ALA A 572 17.81 -24.73 49.50
CA ALA A 572 18.70 -23.64 49.96
C ALA A 572 19.96 -23.38 49.09
N TYR A 573 20.16 -24.13 48.01
CA TYR A 573 21.19 -23.94 46.99
C TYR A 573 20.84 -22.89 45.92
N LEU A 574 19.65 -22.30 45.95
CA LEU A 574 19.17 -21.37 44.91
C LEU A 574 20.00 -20.09 44.79
N GLU A 575 20.34 -19.44 45.89
CA GLU A 575 21.10 -18.17 45.87
C GLU A 575 22.52 -18.38 45.32
N LYS A 576 23.17 -19.48 45.73
CA LYS A 576 24.49 -19.86 45.22
C LYS A 576 24.44 -20.19 43.72
N TYR A 577 23.44 -20.96 43.29
CA TYR A 577 23.24 -21.30 41.89
C TYR A 577 22.91 -20.07 41.03
N GLU A 578 22.10 -19.14 41.53
CA GLU A 578 21.82 -17.86 40.86
C GLU A 578 23.09 -17.01 40.73
N SER A 579 23.91 -16.94 41.79
CA SER A 579 25.20 -16.25 41.76
C SER A 579 26.15 -16.85 40.72
N GLU A 580 26.26 -18.18 40.66
CA GLU A 580 27.06 -18.90 39.66
C GLU A 580 26.59 -18.60 38.22
N LEU A 581 25.27 -18.56 37.98
CA LEU A 581 24.72 -18.20 36.67
C LEU A 581 25.01 -16.74 36.31
N LYS A 582 24.92 -15.81 37.28
CA LYS A 582 25.27 -14.39 37.08
C LYS A 582 26.75 -14.22 36.76
N GLU A 583 27.64 -14.89 37.49
CA GLU A 583 29.09 -14.86 37.22
C GLU A 583 29.41 -15.41 35.82
N LYS A 584 28.78 -16.54 35.46
CA LYS A 584 28.92 -17.12 34.12
C LYS A 584 28.43 -16.16 33.03
N LEU A 585 27.32 -15.47 33.26
CA LEU A 585 26.80 -14.47 32.32
C LEU A 585 27.79 -13.31 32.15
N VAL A 586 28.38 -12.80 33.25
CA VAL A 586 29.38 -11.73 33.22
C VAL A 586 30.63 -12.16 32.44
N ALA A 587 31.11 -13.39 32.65
CA ALA A 587 32.25 -13.94 31.91
C ALA A 587 31.96 -14.02 30.41
N LEU A 588 30.78 -14.55 30.02
CA LEU A 588 30.36 -14.62 28.62
C LEU A 588 30.19 -13.24 27.98
N HIS A 589 29.72 -12.24 28.72
CA HIS A 589 29.64 -10.86 28.23
C HIS A 589 31.02 -10.23 28.02
N LYS A 590 31.99 -10.50 28.92
CA LYS A 590 33.38 -10.06 28.73
C LYS A 590 33.98 -10.66 27.46
N GLU A 591 33.81 -11.96 27.26
CA GLU A 591 34.25 -12.64 26.04
C GLU A 591 33.56 -12.05 24.80
N LYS A 592 32.24 -11.83 24.85
CA LYS A 592 31.46 -11.24 23.76
C LYS A 592 31.94 -9.83 23.37
N ASN A 593 32.33 -9.01 24.35
CA ASN A 593 32.77 -7.63 24.12
C ASN A 593 34.17 -7.53 23.50
N GLN A 594 34.97 -8.60 23.56
CA GLN A 594 36.29 -8.65 22.90
C GLN A 594 36.19 -8.75 21.37
N TRP A 595 35.05 -9.20 20.84
CA TRP A 595 34.84 -9.32 19.40
C TRP A 595 34.47 -7.98 18.77
N ASP A 596 35.06 -7.68 17.62
CA ASP A 596 34.70 -6.52 16.82
C ASP A 596 33.48 -6.77 15.93
N LEU A 597 32.82 -5.66 15.60
CA LEU A 597 31.71 -5.66 14.65
C LEU A 597 32.27 -5.96 13.25
N THR A 598 31.60 -6.84 12.54
CA THR A 598 31.93 -7.22 11.16
C THR A 598 31.44 -6.16 10.19
N ASP A 599 32.04 -6.08 9.00
CA ASP A 599 31.75 -5.01 8.03
C ASP A 599 30.25 -4.93 7.67
N GLY A 600 29.62 -6.06 7.34
CA GLY A 600 28.18 -6.10 7.07
C GLY A 600 27.29 -5.66 8.26
N LEU A 601 27.74 -5.82 9.51
CA LEU A 601 27.03 -5.27 10.68
C LEU A 601 27.27 -3.77 10.84
N VAL A 602 28.49 -3.29 10.55
CA VAL A 602 28.82 -1.86 10.57
C VAL A 602 28.00 -1.12 9.51
N GLN A 603 27.95 -1.65 8.28
CA GLN A 603 27.12 -1.11 7.20
C GLN A 603 25.63 -1.10 7.59
N PHE A 604 25.12 -2.17 8.19
CA PHE A 604 23.73 -2.22 8.67
C PHE A 604 23.44 -1.18 9.76
N ILE A 605 24.34 -1.02 10.73
CA ILE A 605 24.21 -0.02 11.80
C ILE A 605 24.27 1.39 11.21
N SER A 606 25.18 1.63 10.26
CA SER A 606 25.29 2.89 9.52
C SER A 606 24.00 3.20 8.77
N GLY A 607 23.41 2.21 8.08
CA GLY A 607 22.11 2.36 7.42
C GLY A 607 20.97 2.73 8.38
N ILE A 608 21.00 2.26 9.63
CA ILE A 608 20.01 2.67 10.63
C ILE A 608 20.31 4.05 11.20
N ALA A 609 21.57 4.34 11.54
CA ALA A 609 21.96 5.54 12.28
C ALA A 609 22.04 6.80 11.40
N CYS A 610 22.55 6.66 10.17
CA CYS A 610 22.88 7.80 9.30
C CYS A 610 21.76 8.18 8.34
N LEU A 611 20.79 7.29 8.06
CA LEU A 611 19.67 7.59 7.18
C LEU A 611 18.60 8.45 7.85
N SER A 612 17.91 9.27 7.06
CA SER A 612 16.74 10.02 7.50
C SER A 612 15.60 9.10 7.98
N GLN A 613 14.61 9.66 8.67
CA GLN A 613 13.50 8.84 9.20
C GLN A 613 12.75 8.06 8.11
N VAL A 614 12.55 8.67 6.93
CA VAL A 614 11.83 8.05 5.81
C VAL A 614 12.71 7.00 5.12
N GLU A 615 13.96 7.33 4.80
CA GLU A 615 14.93 6.40 4.23
C GLU A 615 15.14 5.18 5.12
N ARG A 616 15.19 5.37 6.45
CA ARG A 616 15.33 4.26 7.40
C ARG A 616 14.16 3.26 7.29
N CYS A 617 12.93 3.74 7.08
CA CYS A 617 11.78 2.87 6.87
C CYS A 617 11.93 2.06 5.57
N TYR A 618 12.37 2.71 4.48
CA TYR A 618 12.65 2.03 3.21
C TYR A 618 13.79 1.02 3.36
N PHE A 619 14.87 1.39 4.03
CA PHE A 619 16.03 0.54 4.28
C PHE A 619 15.64 -0.75 5.01
N LEU A 620 14.89 -0.64 6.11
CA LEU A 620 14.45 -1.81 6.86
C LEU A 620 13.52 -2.71 6.04
N LYS A 621 12.63 -2.10 5.22
CA LYS A 621 11.72 -2.86 4.36
C LYS A 621 12.48 -3.55 3.22
N TRP A 622 13.42 -2.87 2.57
CA TRP A 622 14.31 -3.47 1.57
C TRP A 622 15.16 -4.59 2.15
N MET A 623 15.74 -4.41 3.34
CA MET A 623 16.48 -5.45 4.04
C MET A 623 15.61 -6.70 4.23
N LYS A 624 14.36 -6.53 4.69
CA LYS A 624 13.42 -7.66 4.81
C LYS A 624 13.18 -8.33 3.46
N LEU A 625 12.81 -7.57 2.42
CA LEU A 625 12.48 -8.11 1.10
C LEU A 625 13.65 -8.89 0.48
N SER A 626 14.86 -8.35 0.54
CA SER A 626 16.06 -8.97 -0.03
C SER A 626 16.49 -10.21 0.74
N LEU A 627 16.48 -10.17 2.08
CA LEU A 627 16.83 -11.32 2.91
C LEU A 627 15.81 -12.46 2.77
N ASP A 628 14.52 -12.13 2.69
CA ASP A 628 13.47 -13.11 2.46
C ASP A 628 13.65 -13.78 1.08
N HIS A 629 14.00 -13.02 0.03
CA HIS A 629 14.29 -13.59 -1.30
C HIS A 629 15.48 -14.54 -1.29
N ILE A 630 16.61 -14.13 -0.70
CA ILE A 630 17.80 -14.99 -0.54
C ILE A 630 17.46 -16.27 0.23
N THR A 631 16.66 -16.14 1.30
CA THR A 631 16.26 -17.26 2.14
C THR A 631 15.34 -18.24 1.39
N ARG A 632 14.38 -17.76 0.60
CA ARG A 632 13.49 -18.63 -0.20
C ARG A 632 14.26 -19.48 -1.19
N GLY A 633 15.22 -18.90 -1.90
CA GLY A 633 16.07 -19.63 -2.85
C GLY A 633 16.85 -20.78 -2.20
N ASN A 634 17.31 -20.59 -0.96
CA ASN A 634 18.11 -21.59 -0.23
C ASN A 634 17.28 -22.64 0.51
N LEU A 635 16.03 -22.32 0.90
CA LEU A 635 15.21 -23.18 1.75
C LEU A 635 14.16 -24.01 0.99
N ALA A 636 13.80 -23.66 -0.25
CA ALA A 636 12.69 -24.29 -0.97
C ALA A 636 12.83 -25.83 -1.04
N SER A 637 14.02 -26.34 -1.36
CA SER A 637 14.28 -27.79 -1.44
C SER A 637 14.27 -28.46 -0.06
N LEU A 638 14.93 -27.87 0.93
CA LEU A 638 15.02 -28.40 2.30
C LEU A 638 13.65 -28.46 2.99
N GLN A 639 12.79 -27.47 2.76
CA GLN A 639 11.44 -27.47 3.31
C GLN A 639 10.52 -28.49 2.64
N ALA A 640 10.72 -28.75 1.34
CA ALA A 640 10.01 -29.83 0.64
C ALA A 640 10.41 -31.20 1.21
N GLU A 641 11.72 -31.45 1.35
CA GLU A 641 12.25 -32.68 1.92
C GLU A 641 11.80 -32.90 3.37
N TYR A 642 11.87 -31.87 4.21
CA TYR A 642 11.39 -31.94 5.59
C TYR A 642 9.89 -32.30 5.66
N LYS A 643 9.06 -31.70 4.79
CA LYS A 643 7.62 -31.98 4.73
C LYS A 643 7.28 -33.37 4.19
N GLU A 644 8.09 -33.92 3.29
CA GLU A 644 7.93 -35.30 2.81
C GLU A 644 8.26 -36.27 3.95
N LYS A 645 9.41 -36.09 4.60
CA LYS A 645 9.82 -36.95 5.71
C LYS A 645 8.83 -36.92 6.88
N CYS A 646 8.26 -35.77 7.23
CA CYS A 646 7.23 -35.70 8.28
C CYS A 646 5.93 -36.47 7.95
N LYS A 647 5.68 -36.84 6.69
CA LYS A 647 4.47 -37.59 6.28
C LYS A 647 4.70 -39.10 6.25
N THR A 648 5.92 -39.54 6.03
CA THR A 648 6.30 -40.96 6.15
C THR A 648 6.36 -41.34 7.62
N SER A 649 5.52 -42.29 8.06
CA SER A 649 5.40 -42.75 9.44
C SER A 649 6.66 -43.43 10.02
N GLU A 650 7.73 -43.55 9.23
CA GLU A 650 9.01 -44.18 9.57
C GLU A 650 10.19 -43.18 9.65
N SER A 651 9.95 -41.87 9.58
CA SER A 651 11.06 -40.89 9.58
C SER A 651 11.78 -40.84 10.94
N ASP A 652 13.09 -41.09 10.93
CA ASP A 652 13.97 -41.00 12.10
C ASP A 652 13.93 -39.57 12.70
N PRO A 653 13.56 -39.42 13.99
CA PRO A 653 13.59 -38.14 14.70
C PRO A 653 14.94 -37.41 14.61
N GLN A 654 16.05 -38.16 14.49
CA GLN A 654 17.39 -37.59 14.40
C GLN A 654 17.64 -36.91 13.05
N GLU A 655 17.23 -37.55 11.94
CA GLU A 655 17.32 -36.95 10.60
C GLU A 655 16.46 -35.68 10.48
N LEU A 656 15.24 -35.69 11.06
CA LEU A 656 14.39 -34.49 11.11
C LEU A 656 15.04 -33.37 11.92
N ALA A 657 15.72 -33.69 13.03
CA ALA A 657 16.45 -32.72 13.82
C ALA A 657 17.66 -32.15 13.06
N GLU A 658 18.35 -32.94 12.25
CA GLU A 658 19.45 -32.50 11.38
C GLU A 658 18.96 -31.59 10.25
N LEU A 659 17.88 -31.96 9.57
CA LEU A 659 17.21 -31.09 8.59
C LEU A 659 16.75 -29.78 9.22
N GLY A 660 16.18 -29.82 10.42
CA GLY A 660 15.80 -28.62 11.17
C GLY A 660 16.99 -27.70 11.48
N LYS A 661 18.15 -28.28 11.84
CA LYS A 661 19.40 -27.51 12.02
C LYS A 661 19.88 -26.89 10.71
N LEU A 662 19.80 -27.60 9.59
CA LEU A 662 20.17 -27.08 8.27
C LEU A 662 19.26 -25.93 7.83
N ILE A 663 17.94 -26.06 8.03
CA ILE A 663 16.98 -24.98 7.75
C ILE A 663 17.30 -23.74 8.58
N SER A 664 17.57 -23.92 9.88
CA SER A 664 17.93 -22.80 10.77
C SER A 664 19.27 -22.15 10.41
N ALA A 665 20.24 -22.94 9.96
CA ALA A 665 21.53 -22.44 9.50
C ALA A 665 21.43 -21.65 8.19
N ARG A 666 20.48 -22.00 7.33
CA ARG A 666 20.27 -21.37 6.00
C ARG A 666 19.16 -20.33 5.94
N SER A 667 18.41 -20.11 7.03
CA SER A 667 17.48 -18.98 7.14
C SER A 667 18.25 -17.69 7.41
N LEU A 668 17.78 -16.53 6.95
CA LEU A 668 18.31 -15.24 7.35
C LEU A 668 17.24 -14.17 7.24
N GLY A 669 17.14 -13.33 8.24
CA GLY A 669 16.14 -12.26 8.30
C GLY A 669 16.66 -11.05 9.04
N SER A 670 15.95 -9.93 8.92
CA SER A 670 16.35 -8.63 9.49
C SER A 670 16.56 -8.69 11.01
N GLU A 671 15.84 -9.56 11.72
CA GLU A 671 15.96 -9.80 13.14
C GLU A 671 17.35 -10.31 13.54
N HIS A 672 18.04 -11.05 12.65
CA HIS A 672 19.41 -11.49 12.90
C HIS A 672 20.38 -10.30 12.95
N PHE A 673 20.15 -9.26 12.18
CA PHE A 673 20.97 -8.04 12.27
C PHE A 673 20.62 -7.25 13.55
N MET A 674 19.32 -7.10 13.86
CA MET A 674 18.86 -6.34 15.03
C MET A 674 19.25 -6.97 16.38
N HIS A 675 19.20 -8.30 16.51
CA HIS A 675 19.56 -8.98 17.77
C HIS A 675 21.05 -8.86 18.10
N THR A 676 21.90 -8.75 17.08
CA THR A 676 23.34 -8.57 17.28
C THR A 676 23.65 -7.19 17.86
N GLY A 677 22.83 -6.19 17.56
CA GLY A 677 23.07 -4.82 17.98
C GLY A 677 22.81 -4.53 19.46
N LYS A 678 21.90 -5.24 20.13
CA LYS A 678 21.41 -4.84 21.47
C LYS A 678 22.47 -4.78 22.59
N TYR A 679 23.57 -5.52 22.48
CA TYR A 679 24.57 -5.62 23.55
C TYR A 679 25.89 -4.89 23.26
N PRO A 680 26.44 -4.89 22.02
CA PRO A 680 27.63 -4.11 21.68
C PRO A 680 27.33 -2.61 21.46
N LEU A 681 26.12 -2.22 21.04
CA LEU A 681 25.83 -0.80 20.72
C LEU A 681 25.85 0.09 21.97
N LYS A 682 25.37 -0.40 23.12
CA LYS A 682 25.39 0.40 24.37
C LYS A 682 26.81 0.69 24.88
N SER A 683 27.79 -0.19 24.58
CA SER A 683 29.16 -0.02 25.04
C SER A 683 30.09 0.64 24.02
N LYS A 684 29.84 0.46 22.71
CA LYS A 684 30.72 0.98 21.63
C LYS A 684 30.23 2.27 20.95
N LEU A 685 28.93 2.63 21.00
CA LEU A 685 28.37 3.76 20.22
C LEU A 685 27.88 4.95 21.05
N GLY A 686 28.03 4.93 22.37
CA GLY A 686 27.55 6.02 23.24
C GLY A 686 26.03 6.24 23.14
N PRO A 687 25.49 7.27 23.81
CA PRO A 687 24.05 7.55 23.85
C PRO A 687 23.61 8.23 22.54
N ILE A 688 23.51 7.46 21.46
CA ILE A 688 22.90 7.90 20.18
C ILE A 688 21.63 7.07 19.87
N MET A 689 21.06 6.39 20.88
CA MET A 689 19.74 5.74 20.81
C MET A 689 18.73 6.38 21.75
#